data_AF-B6QDA3-F1
#
_entry.id   AF-B6QDA3-F1
#
_cell.length_a   1.000
_cell.length_b   1.000
_cell.length_c   1.000
_cell.angle_alpha   90.00
_cell.angle_beta   90.00
_cell.angle_gamma   90.00
#
_symmetry.space_group_name_H-M   'P 1'
#
loop_
_entity.id
_entity.type
_entity.pdbx_description
1 polymer ?
#
loop_
_entity_poly.entity_id
_entity_poly.type
_entity_poly.pdbx_seq_one_letter_code
_entity_poly.pdbx_strand_id
1 'polypeptide(L)'
;MYLLVVFAWIVVCATASKSTVRHLIPRNDSKPAPRTVGYFGNWDIYGSTPYYIPNIPARNLTHLIYSFANVNSTTGEVYLSDTWADLQYPYPGDDRSAIGNNVYGNIKQLYLWKKQQRNLKTMLSIGGGTYSSNIVPVLANDTLRQKFADSAVALLANLGFDGLDIDYESVSDSVQAEQFVDLLNKTRTALDTFAANISASPFSLSFASPGGSSFYGLLDFSAMDKYLDFWNFMGYAYTGSWNTYSGHQASLYNSTTNPLSTPVDTHTGILYYISEGVTRNKINLGCPLYGASFNNTSGPGTAFDGIGTLGTNGAAGLWNYNSLPVPGFNATTYNLPDIGASYSYDPVKKYMISYDSPKIAAVKAQYVLDMGLGGTMWWEVSQDRTDDSSLIGTTVDTYGGQSTLDQTLNHLNYSTSVYDNLRAGFPAESVANITAPSTSTTATATPSWTSSVTSSLMEPSTVPGCTKYHLVVSGDTCQKIESEYGITNAEFMQWNPYSGSTCANLWLGYYVCVQGPTTSISSSTPVTTSATILTTAAPPSPTEPRTISSCASYHLVVSGDTCYSIENKYGITPHDFSQWNPYIGSDCMNLWLGFYICVQGPTSSTSSSAFVTSSAIAASSSTPRTIPTKTTPTPTTSSTAPPSPTEPRTISTCTDYHLVVSGDTCYSIEQKYGITANQFNEWNPYVGSECGSLWLAFYVCIGAPSTDSGSSSSRKGYLG
;
A
#
# COMPACT_ATOMS: atom_id res chain seq x y z
N MET A 1 50.76 -4.89 -63.44
CA MET A 1 50.56 -5.84 -64.56
C MET A 1 49.12 -6.34 -64.46
N TYR A 2 48.35 -6.06 -65.51
CA TYR A 2 46.91 -6.30 -65.67
C TYR A 2 46.50 -7.78 -65.46
N LEU A 3 45.31 -8.07 -64.92
CA LEU A 3 44.10 -8.32 -65.73
C LEU A 3 42.88 -8.64 -64.84
N LEU A 4 41.80 -7.86 -65.04
CA LEU A 4 40.41 -8.22 -64.80
C LEU A 4 39.96 -9.30 -65.80
N VAL A 5 38.95 -10.11 -65.48
CA VAL A 5 37.66 -10.21 -66.22
C VAL A 5 36.67 -11.13 -65.48
N VAL A 6 35.46 -10.59 -65.37
CA VAL A 6 34.18 -11.05 -64.83
C VAL A 6 33.48 -12.01 -65.80
N PHE A 7 32.64 -12.96 -65.33
CA PHE A 7 31.29 -13.21 -65.89
C PHE A 7 30.41 -14.09 -64.97
N ALA A 8 29.23 -13.56 -64.63
CA ALA A 8 28.06 -14.19 -64.02
C ALA A 8 27.26 -15.01 -65.08
N TRP A 9 26.37 -15.96 -64.82
CA TRP A 9 25.11 -16.00 -64.05
C TRP A 9 24.58 -17.46 -64.05
N ILE A 10 23.73 -17.86 -63.09
CA ILE A 10 22.39 -18.48 -63.32
C ILE A 10 21.65 -18.66 -61.98
N VAL A 11 20.33 -18.48 -62.07
CA VAL A 11 19.30 -18.27 -61.04
C VAL A 11 18.74 -19.56 -60.43
N VAL A 12 18.51 -19.48 -59.12
CA VAL A 12 17.51 -20.06 -58.19
C VAL A 12 16.46 -21.06 -58.72
N CYS A 13 16.27 -22.15 -57.96
CA CYS A 13 14.94 -22.61 -57.52
C CYS A 13 15.03 -23.31 -56.15
N ALA A 14 14.15 -22.94 -55.23
CA ALA A 14 14.13 -23.35 -53.82
C ALA A 14 13.30 -24.62 -53.58
N THR A 15 13.70 -25.42 -52.59
CA THR A 15 12.81 -26.31 -51.84
C THR A 15 13.08 -26.17 -50.34
N ALA A 16 12.02 -25.92 -49.58
CA ALA A 16 12.05 -25.74 -48.13
C ALA A 16 11.89 -27.09 -47.41
N SER A 17 12.75 -27.37 -46.43
CA SER A 17 12.57 -28.41 -45.43
C SER A 17 12.73 -27.80 -44.03
N LYS A 18 11.75 -28.07 -43.16
CA LYS A 18 11.61 -27.52 -41.82
C LYS A 18 12.67 -28.13 -40.88
N SER A 19 13.59 -27.29 -40.41
CA SER A 19 14.54 -27.59 -39.34
C SER A 19 14.04 -26.97 -38.02
N THR A 20 13.94 -27.81 -36.99
CA THR A 20 13.62 -27.44 -35.62
C THR A 20 14.68 -26.49 -35.06
N VAL A 21 14.36 -25.19 -34.99
CA VAL A 21 15.19 -24.21 -34.31
C VAL A 21 15.03 -24.41 -32.81
N ARG A 22 15.98 -25.08 -32.18
CA ARG A 22 16.25 -24.84 -30.75
C ARG A 22 16.79 -23.42 -30.66
N HIS A 23 15.96 -22.48 -30.21
CA HIS A 23 16.45 -21.18 -29.75
C HIS A 23 17.27 -21.41 -28.48
N LEU A 24 18.58 -21.60 -28.66
CA LEU A 24 19.55 -21.28 -27.63
C LEU A 24 19.55 -19.76 -27.50
N ILE A 25 18.82 -19.26 -26.51
CA ILE A 25 18.94 -17.87 -26.05
C ILE A 25 20.40 -17.68 -25.64
N PRO A 26 21.12 -16.67 -26.15
CA PRO A 26 22.46 -16.36 -25.68
C PRO A 26 22.41 -16.07 -24.18
N ARG A 27 23.16 -16.84 -23.37
CA ARG A 27 23.53 -16.39 -22.03
C ARG A 27 24.42 -15.17 -22.22
N ASN A 28 23.87 -13.99 -21.96
CA ASN A 28 24.69 -12.80 -21.77
C ASN A 28 25.32 -12.94 -20.38
N ASP A 29 26.62 -13.24 -20.33
CA ASP A 29 27.39 -13.57 -19.12
C ASP A 29 27.70 -12.35 -18.20
N SER A 30 26.92 -11.27 -18.27
CA SER A 30 26.92 -10.21 -17.25
C SER A 30 25.55 -10.18 -16.57
N LYS A 31 25.43 -10.85 -15.41
CA LYS A 31 24.31 -10.60 -14.49
C LYS A 31 24.31 -9.09 -14.19
N PRO A 32 23.19 -8.37 -14.36
CA PRO A 32 23.13 -6.96 -14.00
C PRO A 32 23.43 -6.81 -12.51
N ALA A 33 24.17 -5.75 -12.17
CA ALA A 33 24.51 -5.43 -10.80
C ALA A 33 23.23 -5.24 -9.97
N PRO A 34 23.11 -5.85 -8.77
CA PRO A 34 21.90 -5.78 -7.98
C PRO A 34 21.64 -4.36 -7.48
N ARG A 35 20.35 -4.01 -7.44
CA ARG A 35 19.85 -2.83 -6.72
C ARG A 35 19.71 -3.16 -5.24
N THR A 36 20.00 -2.17 -4.41
CA THR A 36 19.52 -2.08 -3.03
C THR A 36 18.66 -0.84 -2.92
N VAL A 37 17.37 -1.05 -2.67
CA VAL A 37 16.34 -0.02 -2.59
C VAL A 37 15.89 0.11 -1.14
N GLY A 38 15.74 1.33 -0.64
CA GLY A 38 15.17 1.58 0.68
C GLY A 38 14.07 2.64 0.60
N TYR A 39 12.98 2.43 1.32
CA TYR A 39 11.96 3.46 1.54
C TYR A 39 12.26 4.26 2.81
N PHE A 40 12.01 5.57 2.79
CA PHE A 40 12.08 6.47 3.94
C PHE A 40 10.79 7.26 4.03
N GLY A 41 10.11 7.20 5.18
CA GLY A 41 8.90 7.96 5.45
C GLY A 41 9.24 9.39 5.85
N ASN A 42 8.59 10.40 5.25
CA ASN A 42 8.79 11.79 5.64
C ASN A 42 8.41 12.05 7.11
N TRP A 43 7.55 11.21 7.68
CA TRP A 43 7.18 11.21 9.10
C TRP A 43 8.28 10.68 10.04
N ASP A 44 9.32 10.02 9.54
CA ASP A 44 10.35 9.39 10.38
C ASP A 44 11.19 10.43 11.15
N ILE A 45 11.15 11.70 10.73
CA ILE A 45 11.82 12.80 11.45
C ILE A 45 11.13 13.19 12.76
N TYR A 46 9.96 12.62 13.05
CA TYR A 46 9.16 12.88 14.24
C TYR A 46 9.22 11.73 15.25
N GLY A 47 8.39 11.82 16.29
CA GLY A 47 8.28 10.78 17.32
C GLY A 47 9.34 10.90 18.42
N SER A 48 9.32 9.92 19.33
CA SER A 48 10.25 9.86 20.47
C SER A 48 11.66 9.44 20.07
N THR A 49 11.81 8.79 18.92
CA THR A 49 13.08 8.32 18.36
C THR A 49 13.16 8.75 16.89
N PRO A 50 13.37 10.04 16.61
CA PRO A 50 13.39 10.54 15.24
C PRO A 50 14.58 9.99 14.46
N TYR A 51 14.36 9.75 13.17
CA TYR A 51 15.35 9.25 12.23
C TYR A 51 15.40 10.18 11.02
N TYR A 52 16.59 10.73 10.77
CA TYR A 52 16.78 11.77 9.77
C TYR A 52 17.51 11.26 8.53
N ILE A 53 17.37 11.97 7.42
CA ILE A 53 18.05 11.62 6.15
C ILE A 53 19.57 11.40 6.33
N PRO A 54 20.33 12.20 7.11
CA PRO A 54 21.76 11.94 7.33
C PRO A 54 22.07 10.66 8.11
N ASN A 55 21.10 10.04 8.80
CA ASN A 55 21.30 8.78 9.51
C ASN A 55 21.32 7.57 8.57
N ILE A 56 20.78 7.71 7.35
CA ILE A 56 20.64 6.62 6.39
C ILE A 56 22.03 6.10 5.98
N PRO A 57 22.26 4.76 5.99
CA PRO A 57 23.50 4.16 5.50
C PRO A 57 23.55 4.18 3.96
N ALA A 58 23.56 5.38 3.37
CA ALA A 58 23.31 5.62 1.95
C ALA A 58 24.30 4.91 1.01
N ARG A 59 25.50 4.57 1.49
CA ARG A 59 26.48 3.78 0.72
C ARG A 59 26.05 2.34 0.45
N ASN A 60 25.14 1.82 1.26
CA ASN A 60 24.57 0.49 1.09
C ASN A 60 23.31 0.52 0.21
N LEU A 61 22.91 1.70 -0.30
CA LEU A 61 21.74 1.89 -1.14
C LEU A 61 22.14 2.36 -2.54
N THR A 62 21.38 1.91 -3.53
CA THR A 62 21.42 2.41 -4.92
C THR A 62 20.24 3.31 -5.23
N HIS A 63 19.12 3.11 -4.53
CA HIS A 63 17.90 3.90 -4.65
C HIS A 63 17.34 4.16 -3.25
N LEU A 64 17.03 5.42 -2.96
CA LEU A 64 16.31 5.84 -1.76
C LEU A 64 14.98 6.46 -2.19
N ILE A 65 13.88 5.79 -1.85
CA ILE A 65 12.53 6.18 -2.23
C ILE A 65 11.90 6.96 -1.08
N TYR A 66 11.53 8.21 -1.34
CA TYR A 66 10.98 9.16 -0.37
C TYR A 66 9.45 9.09 -0.35
N SER A 67 8.89 8.71 0.78
CA SER A 67 7.48 8.38 0.96
C SER A 67 6.75 9.35 1.89
N PHE A 68 5.53 9.80 1.63
CA PHE A 68 4.79 9.70 0.37
C PHE A 68 4.30 11.07 -0.06
N ALA A 69 4.27 11.31 -1.37
CA ALA A 69 3.36 12.29 -1.95
C ALA A 69 1.93 11.73 -1.99
N ASN A 70 0.95 12.62 -1.85
CA ASN A 70 -0.47 12.31 -1.98
C ASN A 70 -1.00 12.80 -3.33
N VAL A 71 -2.22 12.40 -3.67
CA VAL A 71 -2.92 12.77 -4.90
C VAL A 71 -4.25 13.43 -4.54
N ASN A 72 -4.58 14.53 -5.20
CA ASN A 72 -5.88 15.15 -5.07
C ASN A 72 -6.87 14.39 -5.98
N SER A 73 -7.78 13.65 -5.39
CA SER A 73 -8.72 12.78 -6.11
C SER A 73 -9.67 13.51 -7.06
N THR A 74 -9.88 14.82 -6.89
CA THR A 74 -10.78 15.60 -7.76
C THR A 74 -10.04 16.26 -8.93
N THR A 75 -8.77 16.62 -8.74
CA THR A 75 -7.99 17.36 -9.74
C THR A 75 -6.91 16.53 -10.41
N GLY A 76 -6.55 15.37 -9.86
CA GLY A 76 -5.44 14.54 -10.32
C GLY A 76 -4.06 15.08 -9.92
N GLU A 77 -3.97 16.19 -9.19
CA GLU A 77 -2.69 16.79 -8.82
C GLU A 77 -1.96 15.96 -7.74
N VAL A 78 -0.71 15.60 -8.02
CA VAL A 78 0.23 15.03 -7.05
C VAL A 78 0.85 16.16 -6.24
N TYR A 79 0.87 16.03 -4.91
CA TYR A 79 1.38 17.04 -3.99
C TYR A 79 2.08 16.42 -2.77
N LEU A 80 2.96 17.21 -2.15
CA LEU A 80 3.69 16.82 -0.94
C LEU A 80 2.75 16.70 0.27
N SER A 81 2.84 15.60 1.01
CA SER A 81 1.98 15.36 2.17
C SER A 81 2.38 16.18 3.41
N ASP A 82 3.67 16.50 3.56
CA ASP A 82 4.20 17.25 4.71
C ASP A 82 5.27 18.26 4.28
N THR A 83 4.81 19.45 3.90
CA THR A 83 5.74 20.52 3.50
C THR A 83 6.70 20.98 4.59
N TRP A 84 6.45 20.69 5.88
CA TRP A 84 7.40 21.00 6.94
C TRP A 84 8.59 20.06 6.87
N ALA A 85 8.35 18.76 6.95
CA ALA A 85 9.39 17.74 6.83
C ALA A 85 10.13 17.85 5.50
N ASP A 86 9.37 18.02 4.41
CA ASP A 86 9.89 17.97 3.04
C ASP A 86 10.75 19.21 2.74
N LEU A 87 10.24 20.42 3.01
CA LEU A 87 10.80 21.67 2.46
C LEU A 87 11.41 22.62 3.50
N GLN A 88 11.05 22.50 4.79
CA GLN A 88 11.27 23.56 5.77
C GLN A 88 12.08 23.15 6.99
N TYR A 89 12.11 21.85 7.32
CA TYR A 89 12.76 21.36 8.54
C TYR A 89 14.22 21.86 8.60
N PRO A 90 14.62 22.55 9.69
CA PRO A 90 15.90 23.22 9.76
C PRO A 90 17.02 22.25 10.13
N TYR A 91 17.71 21.71 9.13
CA TYR A 91 18.89 20.88 9.38
C TYR A 91 20.08 21.74 9.79
N PRO A 92 21.04 21.19 10.58
CA PRO A 92 22.27 21.92 10.91
C PRO A 92 23.01 22.39 9.66
N GLY A 93 23.31 23.68 9.60
CA GLY A 93 23.97 24.32 8.45
C GLY A 93 23.03 25.05 7.48
N ASP A 94 21.72 24.96 7.66
CA ASP A 94 20.75 25.67 6.83
C ASP A 94 20.74 27.19 7.11
N ASP A 95 21.13 28.00 6.12
CA ASP A 95 20.96 29.46 6.16
C ASP A 95 19.55 29.87 5.73
N ARG A 96 18.61 29.83 6.67
CA ARG A 96 17.22 30.26 6.44
C ARG A 96 17.06 31.77 6.21
N SER A 97 18.14 32.56 6.31
CA SER A 97 18.15 33.98 5.97
C SER A 97 18.52 34.25 4.51
N ALA A 98 18.92 33.20 3.76
CA ALA A 98 19.28 33.31 2.36
C ALA A 98 18.12 33.89 1.52
N ILE A 99 18.43 34.93 0.76
CA ILE A 99 17.49 35.58 -0.17
C ILE A 99 17.15 34.61 -1.30
N GLY A 100 15.89 34.62 -1.75
CA GLY A 100 15.42 33.82 -2.88
C GLY A 100 14.41 32.76 -2.48
N ASN A 101 13.93 32.01 -3.46
CA ASN A 101 13.05 30.86 -3.23
C ASN A 101 13.92 29.63 -2.96
N ASN A 102 14.10 29.26 -1.71
CA ASN A 102 15.06 28.23 -1.30
C ASN A 102 14.34 27.02 -0.67
N VAL A 103 14.83 25.81 -0.94
CA VAL A 103 14.35 24.56 -0.32
C VAL A 103 15.31 24.04 0.75
N TYR A 104 14.76 23.54 1.85
CA TYR A 104 15.47 22.94 2.98
C TYR A 104 14.92 21.52 3.24
N GLY A 105 14.75 21.15 4.51
CA GLY A 105 14.10 19.92 4.90
C GLY A 105 14.78 18.67 4.34
N ASN A 106 14.01 17.58 4.29
CA ASN A 106 14.49 16.31 3.77
C ASN A 106 14.92 16.40 2.31
N ILE A 107 14.24 17.23 1.49
CA ILE A 107 14.57 17.40 0.06
C ILE A 107 16.02 17.89 -0.12
N LYS A 108 16.45 18.87 0.67
CA LYS A 108 17.85 19.33 0.64
C LYS A 108 18.81 18.20 1.02
N GLN A 109 18.53 17.46 2.09
CA GLN A 109 19.41 16.39 2.56
C GLN A 109 19.54 15.24 1.54
N LEU A 110 18.44 14.89 0.87
CA LEU A 110 18.44 13.90 -0.22
C LEU A 110 19.34 14.34 -1.38
N TYR A 111 19.26 15.61 -1.80
CA TYR A 111 20.13 16.13 -2.85
C TYR A 111 21.61 16.12 -2.42
N LEU A 112 21.91 16.48 -1.16
CA LEU A 112 23.28 16.44 -0.64
C LEU A 112 23.85 15.01 -0.63
N TRP A 113 23.03 14.00 -0.31
CA TRP A 113 23.43 12.59 -0.43
C TRP A 113 23.76 12.23 -1.88
N LYS A 114 22.94 12.66 -2.84
CA LYS A 114 23.20 12.43 -4.28
C LYS A 114 24.53 13.03 -4.73
N LYS A 115 24.90 14.22 -4.25
CA LYS A 115 26.21 14.82 -4.54
C LYS A 115 27.36 13.97 -4.01
N GLN A 116 27.20 13.43 -2.80
CA GLN A 116 28.24 12.67 -2.12
C GLN A 116 28.38 11.23 -2.65
N GLN A 117 27.27 10.59 -3.03
CA GLN A 117 27.21 9.23 -3.54
C GLN A 117 26.56 9.24 -4.92
N ARG A 118 27.39 9.31 -5.96
CA ARG A 118 26.92 9.52 -7.34
C ARG A 118 26.14 8.34 -7.93
N ASN A 119 26.18 7.16 -7.32
CA ASN A 119 25.39 5.99 -7.70
C ASN A 119 24.07 5.85 -6.91
N LEU A 120 23.81 6.73 -5.94
CA LEU A 120 22.55 6.78 -5.20
C LEU A 120 21.53 7.64 -5.94
N LYS A 121 20.41 7.03 -6.35
CA LYS A 121 19.26 7.71 -6.93
C LYS A 121 18.25 8.01 -5.82
N THR A 122 17.62 9.18 -5.83
CA THR A 122 16.48 9.46 -4.95
C THR A 122 15.20 9.52 -5.76
N MET A 123 14.11 8.91 -5.30
CA MET A 123 12.84 8.88 -6.03
C MET A 123 11.70 9.36 -5.13
N LEU A 124 10.66 9.93 -5.72
CA LEU A 124 9.44 10.29 -4.98
C LEU A 124 8.42 9.16 -5.12
N SER A 125 7.97 8.58 -4.00
CA SER A 125 6.85 7.64 -4.00
C SER A 125 5.52 8.36 -3.84
N ILE A 126 4.54 7.96 -4.64
CA ILE A 126 3.21 8.57 -4.71
C ILE A 126 2.19 7.50 -4.35
N GLY A 127 1.42 7.73 -3.29
CA GLY A 127 0.40 6.79 -2.81
C GLY A 127 0.76 6.16 -1.47
N GLY A 128 0.90 4.84 -1.44
CA GLY A 128 0.98 4.00 -0.24
C GLY A 128 -0.40 3.66 0.30
N GLY A 129 -0.48 2.69 1.22
CA GLY A 129 -1.75 2.19 1.77
C GLY A 129 -2.73 3.26 2.23
N THR A 130 -2.26 4.39 2.79
CA THR A 130 -3.13 5.49 3.24
C THR A 130 -3.71 6.32 2.08
N TYR A 131 -2.94 6.58 1.02
CA TYR A 131 -3.33 7.50 -0.05
C TYR A 131 -3.83 6.81 -1.32
N SER A 132 -3.74 5.47 -1.38
CA SER A 132 -4.18 4.68 -2.53
C SER A 132 -5.65 4.91 -2.92
N SER A 133 -6.54 5.15 -1.96
CA SER A 133 -7.95 5.47 -2.24
C SER A 133 -8.13 6.76 -3.07
N ASN A 134 -7.19 7.71 -2.98
CA ASN A 134 -7.23 8.94 -3.78
C ASN A 134 -6.80 8.72 -5.24
N ILE A 135 -6.14 7.60 -5.55
CA ILE A 135 -5.73 7.24 -6.90
C ILE A 135 -6.91 6.69 -7.70
N VAL A 136 -7.90 6.05 -7.05
CA VAL A 136 -9.06 5.43 -7.73
C VAL A 136 -9.81 6.42 -8.64
N PRO A 137 -10.22 7.63 -8.19
CA PRO A 137 -10.93 8.56 -9.07
C PRO A 137 -10.04 9.15 -10.17
N VAL A 138 -8.73 9.20 -9.93
CA VAL A 138 -7.75 9.63 -10.93
C VAL A 138 -7.62 8.59 -12.04
N LEU A 139 -7.56 7.30 -11.70
CA LEU A 139 -7.55 6.21 -12.67
C LEU A 139 -8.80 6.23 -13.55
N ALA A 140 -9.97 6.53 -12.98
CA ALA A 140 -11.22 6.54 -13.73
C ALA A 140 -11.32 7.67 -14.79
N ASN A 141 -10.42 8.65 -14.80
CA ASN A 141 -10.53 9.85 -15.65
C ASN A 141 -9.22 10.19 -16.38
N ASP A 142 -9.25 10.17 -17.72
CA ASP A 142 -8.07 10.41 -18.57
C ASP A 142 -7.38 11.76 -18.32
N THR A 143 -8.16 12.83 -18.13
CA THR A 143 -7.63 14.17 -17.83
C THR A 143 -6.92 14.19 -16.48
N LEU A 144 -7.46 13.48 -15.49
CA LEU A 144 -6.84 13.39 -14.16
C LEU A 144 -5.57 12.54 -14.22
N ARG A 145 -5.53 11.45 -14.98
CA ARG A 145 -4.30 10.67 -15.22
C ARG A 145 -3.20 11.53 -15.87
N GLN A 146 -3.56 12.39 -16.82
CA GLN A 146 -2.59 13.34 -17.40
C GLN A 146 -2.11 14.36 -16.37
N LYS A 147 -3.03 14.95 -15.58
CA LYS A 147 -2.67 15.91 -14.54
C LYS A 147 -1.78 15.28 -13.46
N PHE A 148 -1.99 14.01 -13.14
CA PHE A 148 -1.12 13.23 -12.27
C PHE A 148 0.30 13.18 -12.82
N ALA A 149 0.45 12.72 -14.06
CA ALA A 149 1.76 12.61 -14.71
C ALA A 149 2.50 13.96 -14.73
N ASP A 150 1.81 15.02 -15.15
CA ASP A 150 2.40 16.35 -15.29
C ASP A 150 2.85 16.93 -13.93
N SER A 151 2.00 16.81 -12.90
CA SER A 151 2.30 17.33 -11.55
C SER A 151 3.38 16.51 -10.83
N ALA A 152 3.39 15.18 -11.00
CA ALA A 152 4.44 14.33 -10.47
C ALA A 152 5.81 14.67 -11.06
N VAL A 153 5.88 14.86 -12.39
CA VAL A 153 7.13 15.26 -13.07
C VAL A 153 7.54 16.69 -12.67
N ALA A 154 6.59 17.59 -12.43
CA ALA A 154 6.89 18.92 -11.92
C ALA A 154 7.53 18.86 -10.51
N LEU A 155 7.04 18.00 -9.61
CA LEU A 155 7.68 17.77 -8.31
C LEU A 155 9.08 17.17 -8.49
N LEU A 156 9.24 16.16 -9.34
CA LEU A 156 10.56 15.59 -9.66
C LEU A 156 11.56 16.65 -10.11
N ALA A 157 11.16 17.49 -11.06
CA ALA A 157 12.00 18.53 -11.64
C ALA A 157 12.37 19.61 -10.61
N ASN A 158 11.44 19.98 -9.74
CA ASN A 158 11.65 21.03 -8.76
C ASN A 158 12.43 20.55 -7.53
N LEU A 159 12.25 19.31 -7.12
CA LEU A 159 12.79 18.76 -5.87
C LEU A 159 14.02 17.88 -6.09
N GLY A 160 14.48 17.72 -7.33
CA GLY A 160 15.76 17.07 -7.62
C GLY A 160 15.72 15.55 -7.53
N PHE A 161 14.60 14.90 -7.89
CA PHE A 161 14.47 13.44 -7.87
C PHE A 161 14.96 12.79 -9.19
N ASP A 162 15.49 11.57 -9.09
CA ASP A 162 15.96 10.72 -10.20
C ASP A 162 14.85 9.85 -10.80
N GLY A 163 13.67 9.84 -10.18
CA GLY A 163 12.56 9.03 -10.66
C GLY A 163 11.33 9.14 -9.79
N LEU A 164 10.28 8.46 -10.23
CA LEU A 164 9.00 8.35 -9.55
C LEU A 164 8.74 6.88 -9.22
N ASP A 165 8.16 6.64 -8.06
CA ASP A 165 7.63 5.35 -7.65
C ASP A 165 6.12 5.53 -7.44
N ILE A 166 5.32 4.63 -8.00
CA ILE A 166 3.88 4.63 -7.74
C ILE A 166 3.58 3.47 -6.80
N ASP A 167 2.86 3.76 -5.73
CA ASP A 167 2.44 2.76 -4.74
C ASP A 167 0.92 2.81 -4.64
N TYR A 168 0.27 1.97 -5.45
CA TYR A 168 -1.19 1.87 -5.51
C TYR A 168 -1.63 0.50 -4.99
N GLU A 169 -2.23 0.51 -3.79
CA GLU A 169 -2.64 -0.65 -3.02
C GLU A 169 -4.17 -0.70 -2.88
N SER A 170 -4.91 -1.33 -3.78
CA SER A 170 -4.44 -2.02 -4.99
C SER A 170 -5.49 -1.98 -6.11
N VAL A 171 -5.09 -2.35 -7.32
CA VAL A 171 -6.00 -2.58 -8.45
C VAL A 171 -7.08 -3.59 -8.05
N SER A 172 -8.35 -3.23 -8.18
CA SER A 172 -9.47 -4.06 -7.75
C SER A 172 -10.20 -4.80 -8.87
N ASP A 173 -9.97 -4.43 -10.13
CA ASP A 173 -10.63 -5.01 -11.29
C ASP A 173 -9.84 -4.76 -12.58
N SER A 174 -10.25 -5.41 -13.67
CA SER A 174 -9.56 -5.29 -14.97
C SER A 174 -9.67 -3.90 -15.59
N VAL A 175 -10.70 -3.12 -15.28
CA VAL A 175 -10.85 -1.75 -15.79
C VAL A 175 -9.80 -0.85 -15.15
N GLN A 176 -9.62 -0.97 -13.83
CA GLN A 176 -8.55 -0.27 -13.14
C GLN A 176 -7.17 -0.74 -13.60
N ALA A 177 -6.99 -2.02 -13.92
CA ALA A 177 -5.72 -2.51 -14.46
C ALA A 177 -5.34 -1.81 -15.77
N GLU A 178 -6.28 -1.72 -16.72
CA GLU A 178 -6.09 -0.99 -17.98
C GLU A 178 -5.83 0.51 -17.76
N GLN A 179 -6.58 1.12 -16.85
CA GLN A 179 -6.39 2.54 -16.51
C GLN A 179 -5.05 2.80 -15.83
N PHE A 180 -4.56 1.85 -15.04
CA PHE A 180 -3.26 1.94 -14.39
C PHE A 180 -2.11 1.81 -15.39
N VAL A 181 -2.25 0.92 -16.38
CA VAL A 181 -1.33 0.86 -17.53
C VAL A 181 -1.25 2.20 -18.25
N ASP A 182 -2.40 2.85 -18.49
CA ASP A 182 -2.43 4.17 -19.14
C ASP A 182 -1.82 5.28 -18.26
N LEU A 183 -2.02 5.23 -16.93
CA LEU A 183 -1.35 6.14 -15.99
C LEU A 183 0.18 6.00 -16.06
N LEU A 184 0.69 4.76 -16.10
CA LEU A 184 2.12 4.47 -16.23
C LEU A 184 2.67 4.97 -17.56
N ASN A 185 1.94 4.75 -18.67
CA ASN A 185 2.31 5.26 -19.99
C ASN A 185 2.44 6.79 -20.00
N LYS A 186 1.43 7.51 -19.48
CA LYS A 186 1.46 8.98 -19.40
C LYS A 186 2.61 9.48 -18.53
N THR A 187 2.83 8.82 -17.39
CA THR A 187 3.94 9.17 -16.47
C THR A 187 5.30 8.96 -17.13
N ARG A 188 5.51 7.82 -17.79
CA ARG A 188 6.74 7.52 -18.57
C ARG A 188 6.95 8.55 -19.68
N THR A 189 5.91 8.88 -20.44
CA THR A 189 5.96 9.88 -21.52
C THR A 189 6.34 11.27 -21.00
N ALA A 190 5.78 11.68 -19.86
CA ALA A 190 6.09 12.96 -19.23
C ALA A 190 7.55 13.01 -18.73
N LEU A 191 8.05 11.93 -18.12
CA LEU A 191 9.44 11.79 -17.70
C LEU A 191 10.41 11.88 -18.89
N ASP A 192 10.12 11.17 -19.98
CA ASP A 192 10.96 11.16 -21.19
C ASP A 192 10.98 12.52 -21.88
N THR A 193 9.82 13.18 -21.94
CA THR A 193 9.71 14.54 -22.47
C THR A 193 10.54 15.52 -21.64
N PHE A 194 10.46 15.44 -20.32
CA PHE A 194 11.27 16.27 -19.43
C PHE A 194 12.77 16.00 -19.60
N ALA A 195 13.20 14.74 -19.59
CA ALA A 195 14.59 14.35 -19.82
C ALA A 195 15.14 14.91 -21.14
N ALA A 196 14.37 14.78 -22.23
CA ALA A 196 14.74 15.34 -23.53
C ALA A 196 14.89 16.88 -23.50
N ASN A 197 13.97 17.57 -22.84
CA ASN A 197 13.98 19.04 -22.74
C ASN A 197 15.21 19.59 -22.02
N ILE A 198 15.76 18.85 -21.06
CA ILE A 198 16.97 19.25 -20.33
C ILE A 198 18.23 18.50 -20.78
N SER A 199 18.14 17.70 -21.86
CA SER A 199 19.23 16.85 -22.37
C SER A 199 19.84 15.92 -21.30
N ALA A 200 18.99 15.36 -20.43
CA ALA A 200 19.38 14.40 -19.40
C ALA A 200 19.22 12.95 -19.88
N SER A 201 19.85 12.02 -19.16
CA SER A 201 19.50 10.60 -19.23
C SER A 201 18.05 10.35 -18.78
N PRO A 202 17.44 9.21 -19.15
CA PRO A 202 16.11 8.86 -18.69
C PRO A 202 16.01 8.81 -17.16
N PHE A 203 14.92 9.37 -16.63
CA PHE A 203 14.54 9.22 -15.21
C PHE A 203 13.84 7.88 -14.97
N SER A 204 13.94 7.35 -13.75
CA SER A 204 13.37 6.04 -13.41
C SER A 204 11.87 6.12 -13.12
N LEU A 205 11.14 5.06 -13.47
CA LEU A 205 9.76 4.82 -13.04
C LEU A 205 9.64 3.44 -12.41
N SER A 206 9.16 3.34 -11.17
CA SER A 206 8.93 2.06 -10.49
C SER A 206 7.50 1.92 -9.95
N PHE A 207 7.15 0.69 -9.58
CA PHE A 207 5.88 0.35 -8.96
C PHE A 207 6.12 -0.52 -7.73
N ALA A 208 5.58 -0.12 -6.58
CA ALA A 208 5.44 -0.99 -5.41
C ALA A 208 4.31 -1.98 -5.67
N SER A 209 4.67 -3.23 -5.92
CA SER A 209 3.76 -4.24 -6.46
C SER A 209 3.40 -5.30 -5.43
N PRO A 210 2.14 -5.77 -5.39
CA PRO A 210 1.65 -6.60 -4.31
C PRO A 210 2.26 -8.00 -4.27
N GLY A 211 2.53 -8.52 -3.08
CA GLY A 211 3.03 -9.88 -2.89
C GLY A 211 1.97 -10.97 -2.75
N GLY A 212 0.69 -10.61 -2.58
CA GLY A 212 -0.43 -11.55 -2.39
C GLY A 212 -1.23 -11.82 -3.67
N SER A 213 -1.57 -13.08 -3.92
CA SER A 213 -2.18 -13.53 -5.19
C SER A 213 -3.51 -12.89 -5.53
N SER A 214 -4.33 -12.59 -4.52
CA SER A 214 -5.60 -11.88 -4.67
C SER A 214 -5.46 -10.48 -5.27
N PHE A 215 -4.26 -9.88 -5.19
CA PHE A 215 -4.00 -8.52 -5.65
C PHE A 215 -3.20 -8.49 -6.96
N TYR A 216 -2.16 -9.32 -7.08
CA TYR A 216 -1.33 -9.30 -8.28
C TYR A 216 -1.99 -10.00 -9.49
N GLY A 217 -2.95 -10.90 -9.28
CA GLY A 217 -3.64 -11.62 -10.36
C GLY A 217 -4.53 -10.75 -11.25
N LEU A 218 -4.71 -9.47 -10.90
CA LEU A 218 -5.50 -8.48 -11.64
C LEU A 218 -4.64 -7.59 -12.54
N LEU A 219 -3.32 -7.62 -12.41
CA LEU A 219 -2.40 -6.73 -13.12
C LEU A 219 -2.16 -7.20 -14.57
N ASP A 220 -2.06 -6.24 -15.51
CA ASP A 220 -1.54 -6.52 -16.85
C ASP A 220 -0.01 -6.34 -16.87
N PHE A 221 0.69 -7.37 -16.39
CA PHE A 221 2.15 -7.38 -16.26
C PHE A 221 2.86 -6.99 -17.54
N SER A 222 2.47 -7.58 -18.66
CA SER A 222 3.13 -7.37 -19.95
C SER A 222 2.98 -5.93 -20.47
N ALA A 223 1.84 -5.30 -20.20
CA ALA A 223 1.61 -3.91 -20.58
C ALA A 223 2.29 -2.93 -19.63
N MET A 224 2.29 -3.22 -18.32
CA MET A 224 2.97 -2.42 -17.30
C MET A 224 4.51 -2.47 -17.44
N ASP A 225 5.10 -3.65 -17.71
CA ASP A 225 6.55 -3.83 -17.79
C ASP A 225 7.21 -2.99 -18.89
N LYS A 226 6.45 -2.52 -19.88
CA LYS A 226 6.95 -1.63 -20.95
C LYS A 226 7.35 -0.24 -20.43
N TYR A 227 6.73 0.21 -19.33
CA TYR A 227 6.89 1.58 -18.83
C TYR A 227 7.74 1.66 -17.57
N LEU A 228 7.83 0.57 -16.82
CA LEU A 228 8.58 0.50 -15.58
C LEU A 228 10.06 0.24 -15.84
N ASP A 229 10.96 0.79 -15.03
CA ASP A 229 12.37 0.42 -14.97
C ASP A 229 12.57 -0.79 -14.04
N PHE A 230 11.79 -0.87 -12.96
CA PHE A 230 11.78 -1.99 -12.04
C PHE A 230 10.49 -2.05 -11.21
N TRP A 231 10.23 -3.24 -10.66
CA TRP A 231 9.13 -3.58 -9.78
C TRP A 231 9.68 -3.77 -8.37
N ASN A 232 9.11 -3.11 -7.38
CA ASN A 232 9.41 -3.37 -5.98
C ASN A 232 8.35 -4.37 -5.47
N PHE A 233 8.65 -5.66 -5.55
CA PHE A 233 7.72 -6.73 -5.12
C PHE A 233 7.63 -6.74 -3.59
N MET A 234 6.49 -6.42 -3.01
CA MET A 234 6.27 -6.35 -1.56
C MET A 234 6.19 -7.76 -0.96
N GLY A 235 7.35 -8.38 -0.76
CA GLY A 235 7.54 -9.75 -0.25
C GLY A 235 7.35 -9.88 1.26
N TYR A 236 6.38 -9.16 1.83
CA TYR A 236 6.11 -9.06 3.26
C TYR A 236 4.62 -8.82 3.54
N ALA A 237 4.25 -8.70 4.83
CA ALA A 237 2.87 -8.58 5.28
C ALA A 237 1.96 -9.76 4.85
N TYR A 238 2.50 -10.96 4.70
CA TYR A 238 1.73 -12.16 4.34
C TYR A 238 0.82 -12.67 5.46
N THR A 239 1.19 -12.38 6.71
CA THR A 239 0.43 -12.80 7.88
C THR A 239 0.34 -11.68 8.91
N GLY A 240 -0.84 -11.53 9.53
CA GLY A 240 -1.12 -10.54 10.56
C GLY A 240 -2.42 -10.84 11.31
N SER A 241 -3.04 -9.81 11.89
CA SER A 241 -4.26 -9.92 12.68
C SER A 241 -5.46 -10.48 11.91
N TRP A 242 -5.46 -10.39 10.59
CA TRP A 242 -6.51 -10.89 9.70
C TRP A 242 -6.45 -12.40 9.46
N ASN A 243 -5.42 -13.11 9.94
CA ASN A 243 -5.30 -14.55 9.77
C ASN A 243 -5.91 -15.32 10.96
N THR A 244 -6.29 -16.58 10.71
CA THR A 244 -6.73 -17.51 11.77
C THR A 244 -5.55 -18.11 12.56
N TYR A 245 -4.41 -18.28 11.91
CA TYR A 245 -3.20 -18.86 12.48
C TYR A 245 -2.06 -17.85 12.43
N SER A 246 -1.22 -17.88 13.46
CA SER A 246 0.05 -17.15 13.46
C SER A 246 0.97 -17.71 12.37
N GLY A 247 1.80 -16.87 11.76
CA GLY A 247 2.60 -17.32 10.62
C GLY A 247 3.78 -16.43 10.30
N HIS A 248 4.44 -16.75 9.20
CA HIS A 248 5.62 -16.06 8.69
C HIS A 248 5.19 -14.93 7.75
N GLN A 249 5.46 -13.69 8.16
CA GLN A 249 4.98 -12.53 7.39
C GLN A 249 5.72 -12.29 6.08
N ALA A 250 6.85 -12.97 5.84
CA ALA A 250 7.73 -12.73 4.70
C ALA A 250 8.52 -13.99 4.29
N SER A 251 7.89 -15.17 4.32
CA SER A 251 8.53 -16.43 3.92
C SER A 251 8.87 -16.45 2.43
N LEU A 252 10.09 -16.91 2.10
CA LEU A 252 10.49 -17.14 0.71
C LEU A 252 9.69 -18.28 0.08
N TYR A 253 9.52 -19.38 0.80
CA TYR A 253 8.88 -20.59 0.30
C TYR A 253 7.77 -21.06 1.24
N ASN A 254 6.80 -21.79 0.69
CA ASN A 254 5.80 -22.50 1.48
C ASN A 254 6.45 -23.65 2.28
N SER A 255 6.07 -23.79 3.55
CA SER A 255 6.49 -24.90 4.40
C SER A 255 5.69 -26.17 4.07
N THR A 256 6.39 -27.23 3.67
CA THR A 256 5.76 -28.54 3.45
C THR A 256 5.41 -29.27 4.75
N THR A 257 6.10 -28.95 5.84
CA THR A 257 5.91 -29.58 7.16
C THR A 257 4.97 -28.79 8.06
N ASN A 258 4.80 -27.48 7.84
CA ASN A 258 3.89 -26.62 8.59
C ASN A 258 3.19 -25.61 7.67
N PRO A 259 2.35 -26.06 6.72
CA PRO A 259 1.76 -25.19 5.69
C PRO A 259 0.86 -24.08 6.25
N LEU A 260 0.25 -24.28 7.43
CA LEU A 260 -0.56 -23.24 8.09
C LEU A 260 0.26 -22.01 8.51
N SER A 261 1.59 -22.14 8.64
CA SER A 261 2.48 -21.04 8.98
C SER A 261 2.87 -20.16 7.77
N THR A 262 2.62 -20.63 6.55
CA THR A 262 3.02 -19.97 5.29
C THR A 262 1.85 -19.98 4.30
N PRO A 263 0.74 -19.28 4.60
CA PRO A 263 -0.43 -19.25 3.72
C PRO A 263 -0.14 -18.54 2.37
N VAL A 264 0.89 -17.71 2.33
CA VAL A 264 1.42 -17.02 1.15
C VAL A 264 2.96 -17.12 1.19
N ASP A 265 3.61 -17.20 0.03
CA ASP A 265 5.06 -17.21 -0.09
C ASP A 265 5.56 -16.38 -1.29
N THR A 266 6.76 -15.85 -1.15
CA THR A 266 7.40 -14.98 -2.15
C THR A 266 7.74 -15.71 -3.45
N HIS A 267 8.20 -16.96 -3.38
CA HIS A 267 8.66 -17.70 -4.55
C HIS A 267 7.54 -17.92 -5.56
N THR A 268 6.35 -18.30 -5.08
CA THR A 268 5.15 -18.45 -5.89
C THR A 268 4.79 -17.15 -6.61
N GLY A 269 4.77 -16.01 -5.90
CA GLY A 269 4.47 -14.70 -6.49
C GLY A 269 5.49 -14.27 -7.54
N ILE A 270 6.79 -14.41 -7.25
CA ILE A 270 7.85 -14.05 -8.21
C ILE A 270 7.79 -14.92 -9.47
N LEU A 271 7.56 -16.23 -9.34
CA LEU A 271 7.41 -17.09 -10.51
C LEU A 271 6.19 -16.71 -11.35
N TYR A 272 5.09 -16.29 -10.71
CA TYR A 272 3.92 -15.79 -11.41
C TYR A 272 4.22 -14.52 -12.21
N TYR A 273 4.88 -13.52 -11.61
CA TYR A 273 5.29 -12.30 -12.34
C TYR A 273 6.13 -12.64 -13.58
N ILE A 274 7.09 -13.56 -13.43
CA ILE A 274 7.94 -14.01 -14.52
C ILE A 274 7.13 -14.76 -15.60
N SER A 275 6.16 -15.59 -15.21
CA SER A 275 5.32 -16.31 -16.17
C SER A 275 4.39 -15.39 -16.96
N GLU A 276 3.93 -14.31 -16.33
CA GLU A 276 3.12 -13.25 -16.96
C GLU A 276 3.96 -12.23 -17.75
N GLY A 277 5.27 -12.47 -17.89
CA GLY A 277 6.14 -11.75 -18.82
C GLY A 277 6.98 -10.63 -18.21
N VAL A 278 6.99 -10.46 -16.88
CA VAL A 278 7.88 -9.49 -16.23
C VAL A 278 9.34 -9.91 -16.43
N THR A 279 10.16 -8.96 -16.88
CA THR A 279 11.60 -9.21 -17.04
C THR A 279 12.24 -9.45 -15.67
N ARG A 280 12.90 -10.61 -15.51
CA ARG A 280 13.38 -11.08 -14.20
C ARG A 280 14.28 -10.09 -13.46
N ASN A 281 15.24 -9.47 -14.15
CA ASN A 281 16.18 -8.50 -13.57
C ASN A 281 15.57 -7.11 -13.27
N LYS A 282 14.25 -6.95 -13.49
CA LYS A 282 13.48 -5.78 -13.09
C LYS A 282 12.76 -5.98 -11.76
N ILE A 283 12.70 -7.20 -11.23
CA ILE A 283 12.01 -7.48 -9.96
C ILE A 283 12.99 -7.27 -8.81
N ASN A 284 12.75 -6.31 -7.92
CA ASN A 284 13.43 -6.22 -6.63
C ASN A 284 12.60 -6.95 -5.58
N LEU A 285 13.22 -7.82 -4.78
CA LEU A 285 12.56 -8.50 -3.66
C LEU A 285 12.45 -7.54 -2.46
N GLY A 286 11.24 -7.12 -2.14
CA GLY A 286 10.92 -6.38 -0.92
C GLY A 286 11.01 -7.25 0.32
N CYS A 287 11.69 -6.73 1.34
CA CYS A 287 11.90 -7.34 2.65
C CYS A 287 11.49 -6.37 3.77
N PRO A 288 10.94 -6.86 4.90
CA PRO A 288 10.54 -6.01 6.01
C PRO A 288 11.73 -5.69 6.93
N LEU A 289 11.81 -4.44 7.38
CA LEU A 289 12.63 -4.01 8.52
C LEU A 289 11.80 -3.93 9.82
N TYR A 290 10.73 -4.73 9.90
CA TYR A 290 9.88 -4.86 11.06
C TYR A 290 9.46 -6.31 11.31
N GLY A 291 8.92 -6.54 12.50
CA GLY A 291 8.29 -7.78 12.92
C GLY A 291 6.79 -7.64 13.11
N ALA A 292 6.03 -8.66 12.70
CA ALA A 292 4.61 -8.81 12.98
C ALA A 292 4.41 -9.82 14.12
N SER A 293 3.66 -9.43 15.15
CA SER A 293 3.51 -10.24 16.36
C SER A 293 2.16 -10.93 16.51
N PHE A 294 2.19 -12.06 17.22
CA PHE A 294 1.04 -12.88 17.56
C PHE A 294 1.12 -13.24 19.05
N ASN A 295 0.07 -12.93 19.79
CA ASN A 295 -0.03 -13.18 21.22
C ASN A 295 -0.79 -14.48 21.51
N ASN A 296 -0.56 -15.07 22.68
CA ASN A 296 -1.24 -16.29 23.12
C ASN A 296 -1.16 -17.46 22.10
N THR A 297 -0.06 -17.56 21.36
CA THR A 297 0.17 -18.60 20.35
C THR A 297 1.15 -19.66 20.85
N SER A 298 1.03 -20.90 20.35
CA SER A 298 2.02 -21.95 20.60
C SER A 298 3.21 -21.90 19.63
N GLY A 299 3.17 -20.99 18.65
CA GLY A 299 4.18 -20.83 17.61
C GLY A 299 3.57 -20.80 16.20
N PRO A 300 4.40 -20.75 15.15
CA PRO A 300 3.93 -20.63 13.77
C PRO A 300 2.95 -21.74 13.37
N GLY A 301 1.91 -21.39 12.62
CA GLY A 301 0.86 -22.31 12.14
C GLY A 301 -0.16 -22.69 13.22
N THR A 302 -0.14 -22.04 14.38
CA THR A 302 -1.09 -22.30 15.48
C THR A 302 -1.97 -21.08 15.75
N ALA A 303 -3.16 -21.34 16.34
CA ALA A 303 -4.11 -20.29 16.70
C ALA A 303 -3.47 -19.30 17.68
N PHE A 304 -3.89 -18.05 17.58
CA PHE A 304 -3.43 -16.96 18.42
C PHE A 304 -4.61 -16.16 18.95
N ASP A 305 -4.40 -15.36 19.98
CA ASP A 305 -5.41 -14.46 20.53
C ASP A 305 -4.80 -13.06 20.70
N GLY A 306 -5.11 -12.22 19.71
CA GLY A 306 -4.59 -10.87 19.56
C GLY A 306 -3.16 -10.81 18.99
N ILE A 307 -2.79 -9.62 18.52
CA ILE A 307 -1.45 -9.30 18.01
C ILE A 307 -0.54 -8.67 19.08
N GLY A 308 -1.03 -8.62 20.32
CA GLY A 308 -0.41 -7.91 21.44
C GLY A 308 -0.85 -6.45 21.51
N THR A 309 -0.75 -5.86 22.70
CA THR A 309 -1.11 -4.46 22.98
C THR A 309 0.09 -3.52 22.94
N LEU A 310 1.29 -4.05 22.70
CA LEU A 310 2.54 -3.31 22.64
C LEU A 310 3.22 -3.59 21.30
N GLY A 311 3.74 -2.53 20.70
CA GLY A 311 4.68 -2.58 19.59
C GLY A 311 5.51 -1.30 19.59
N THR A 312 6.34 -1.09 18.57
CA THR A 312 7.22 0.08 18.53
C THR A 312 6.40 1.35 18.26
N ASN A 313 6.73 2.43 18.97
CA ASN A 313 6.05 3.72 18.87
C ASN A 313 4.52 3.67 19.09
N GLY A 314 4.03 2.68 19.84
CA GLY A 314 2.60 2.53 20.16
C GLY A 314 1.78 1.79 19.11
N ALA A 315 2.39 1.34 18.00
CA ALA A 315 1.70 0.54 16.99
C ALA A 315 1.51 -0.90 17.48
N ALA A 316 0.29 -1.26 17.86
CA ALA A 316 -0.01 -2.63 18.29
C ALA A 316 0.32 -3.64 17.19
N GLY A 317 1.03 -4.72 17.53
CA GLY A 317 1.32 -5.81 16.60
C GLY A 317 2.54 -5.64 15.70
N LEU A 318 3.17 -4.46 15.68
CA LEU A 318 4.30 -4.14 14.80
C LEU A 318 5.52 -3.71 15.62
N TRP A 319 6.67 -4.30 15.32
CA TRP A 319 7.92 -4.04 16.02
C TRP A 319 9.01 -3.62 15.04
N ASN A 320 9.64 -2.47 15.23
CA ASN A 320 10.81 -2.10 14.44
C ASN A 320 11.91 -3.14 14.65
N TYR A 321 12.59 -3.55 13.58
CA TYR A 321 13.66 -4.55 13.69
C TYR A 321 14.77 -4.12 14.65
N ASN A 322 15.12 -2.83 14.68
CA ASN A 322 16.09 -2.27 15.62
C ASN A 322 15.67 -2.35 17.10
N SER A 323 14.41 -2.66 17.38
CA SER A 323 13.88 -2.90 18.73
C SER A 323 13.76 -4.39 19.08
N LEU A 324 14.23 -5.27 18.18
CA LEU A 324 14.20 -6.72 18.35
C LEU A 324 15.62 -7.29 18.66
N PRO A 325 15.72 -8.35 19.48
CA PRO A 325 14.64 -8.97 20.26
C PRO A 325 14.14 -8.03 21.37
N VAL A 326 12.85 -8.15 21.73
CA VAL A 326 12.21 -7.24 22.68
C VAL A 326 12.88 -7.34 24.06
N PRO A 327 13.44 -6.25 24.61
CA PRO A 327 14.04 -6.26 25.94
C PRO A 327 13.06 -6.74 27.03
N GLY A 328 13.52 -7.62 27.92
CA GLY A 328 12.68 -8.21 28.97
C GLY A 328 11.77 -9.36 28.50
N PHE A 329 11.85 -9.76 27.23
CA PHE A 329 11.26 -11.01 26.75
C PHE A 329 12.28 -12.12 26.85
N ASN A 330 11.84 -13.30 27.31
CA ASN A 330 12.65 -14.50 27.31
C ASN A 330 12.48 -15.23 25.97
N ALA A 331 12.70 -14.48 24.88
CA ALA A 331 12.44 -14.95 23.54
C ALA A 331 13.68 -15.60 22.92
N THR A 332 13.49 -16.72 22.24
CA THR A 332 14.52 -17.34 21.39
C THR A 332 14.22 -17.03 19.93
N THR A 333 15.23 -16.63 19.16
CA THR A 333 15.11 -16.45 17.70
C THR A 333 15.38 -17.77 16.99
N TYR A 334 14.45 -18.17 16.13
CA TYR A 334 14.50 -19.36 15.28
C TYR A 334 14.68 -18.94 13.83
N ASN A 335 15.66 -19.56 13.16
CA ASN A 335 15.94 -19.32 11.74
C ASN A 335 15.57 -20.55 10.94
N LEU A 336 14.73 -20.39 9.93
CA LEU A 336 14.21 -21.42 9.05
C LEU A 336 14.67 -21.12 7.61
N PRO A 337 15.95 -21.38 7.28
CA PRO A 337 16.52 -21.02 5.98
C PRO A 337 15.90 -21.79 4.81
N ASP A 338 15.32 -22.96 5.05
CA ASP A 338 14.58 -23.78 4.07
C ASP A 338 13.34 -23.08 3.51
N ILE A 339 12.67 -22.28 4.34
CA ILE A 339 11.53 -21.45 3.92
C ILE A 339 11.88 -19.95 3.85
N GLY A 340 13.14 -19.60 4.08
CA GLY A 340 13.62 -18.22 4.10
C GLY A 340 12.88 -17.32 5.09
N ALA A 341 12.63 -17.81 6.30
CA ALA A 341 11.92 -17.07 7.34
C ALA A 341 12.60 -17.17 8.70
N SER A 342 12.35 -16.21 9.59
CA SER A 342 12.69 -16.29 11.01
C SER A 342 11.59 -15.73 11.89
N TYR A 343 11.65 -16.07 13.16
CA TYR A 343 10.77 -15.53 14.19
C TYR A 343 11.43 -15.61 15.57
N SER A 344 11.00 -14.77 16.51
CA SER A 344 11.29 -14.96 17.93
C SER A 344 10.08 -15.49 18.67
N TYR A 345 10.28 -16.32 19.70
CA TYR A 345 9.21 -16.83 20.54
C TYR A 345 9.58 -16.81 22.02
N ASP A 346 8.75 -16.16 22.84
CA ASP A 346 8.78 -16.22 24.31
C ASP A 346 7.77 -17.29 24.78
N PRO A 347 8.21 -18.46 25.27
CA PRO A 347 7.32 -19.55 25.64
C PRO A 347 6.52 -19.28 26.92
N VAL A 348 6.98 -18.37 27.78
CA VAL A 348 6.27 -18.01 29.02
C VAL A 348 5.13 -17.06 28.69
N LYS A 349 5.40 -16.05 27.86
CA LYS A 349 4.37 -15.11 27.40
C LYS A 349 3.52 -15.64 26.25
N LYS A 350 3.93 -16.75 25.62
CA LYS A 350 3.33 -17.30 24.39
C LYS A 350 3.26 -16.26 23.28
N TYR A 351 4.35 -15.51 23.11
CA TYR A 351 4.41 -14.36 22.22
C TYR A 351 5.40 -14.63 21.09
N MET A 352 4.89 -14.61 19.86
CA MET A 352 5.65 -14.81 18.63
C MET A 352 5.82 -13.48 17.90
N ILE A 353 6.99 -13.24 17.32
CA ILE A 353 7.23 -12.12 16.39
C ILE A 353 7.91 -12.68 15.15
N SER A 354 7.27 -12.57 13.98
CA SER A 354 7.87 -12.95 12.70
C SER A 354 8.62 -11.76 12.10
N TYR A 355 9.92 -11.89 11.88
CA TYR A 355 10.79 -10.86 11.29
C TYR A 355 12.01 -11.52 10.65
N ASP A 356 12.71 -10.82 9.77
CA ASP A 356 13.96 -11.31 9.19
C ASP A 356 15.15 -11.06 10.14
N SER A 357 15.96 -12.08 10.35
CA SER A 357 17.27 -11.96 11.00
C SER A 357 18.37 -11.70 9.95
N PRO A 358 19.61 -11.34 10.34
CA PRO A 358 20.73 -11.24 9.41
C PRO A 358 20.94 -12.53 8.60
N LYS A 359 20.75 -13.69 9.23
CA LYS A 359 20.85 -14.99 8.54
C LYS A 359 19.80 -15.12 7.43
N ILE A 360 18.57 -14.65 7.66
CA ILE A 360 17.50 -14.72 6.66
C ILE A 360 17.66 -13.64 5.59
N ALA A 361 18.14 -12.44 5.94
CA ALA A 361 18.50 -11.42 4.95
C ALA A 361 19.57 -11.93 3.97
N ALA A 362 20.59 -12.66 4.46
CA ALA A 362 21.59 -13.32 3.60
C ALA A 362 20.97 -14.40 2.70
N VAL A 363 20.05 -15.22 3.22
CA VAL A 363 19.32 -16.23 2.40
C VAL A 363 18.50 -15.57 1.29
N LYS A 364 17.78 -14.48 1.61
CA LYS A 364 16.99 -13.72 0.62
C LYS A 364 17.87 -13.03 -0.43
N ALA A 365 19.01 -12.48 -0.02
CA ALA A 365 19.98 -11.90 -0.94
C ALA A 365 20.57 -12.97 -1.87
N GLN A 366 20.91 -14.16 -1.36
CA GLN A 366 21.37 -15.27 -2.20
C GLN A 366 20.28 -15.74 -3.18
N TYR A 367 19.02 -15.82 -2.71
CA TYR A 367 17.88 -16.12 -3.58
C TYR A 367 17.75 -15.12 -4.73
N VAL A 368 17.95 -13.82 -4.48
CA VAL A 368 17.98 -12.78 -5.53
C VAL A 368 19.07 -13.07 -6.57
N LEU A 369 20.29 -13.41 -6.14
CA LEU A 369 21.41 -13.73 -7.03
C LEU A 369 21.18 -15.01 -7.86
N ASP A 370 20.60 -16.03 -7.24
CA ASP A 370 20.36 -17.35 -7.83
C ASP A 370 19.23 -17.29 -8.85
N MET A 371 18.15 -16.58 -8.49
CA MET A 371 17.06 -16.32 -9.41
C MET A 371 17.49 -15.34 -10.50
N GLY A 372 18.44 -14.43 -10.27
CA GLY A 372 18.80 -13.40 -11.23
C GLY A 372 17.78 -12.26 -11.25
N LEU A 373 17.29 -11.91 -10.07
CA LEU A 373 16.39 -10.77 -9.85
C LEU A 373 17.15 -9.44 -9.91
N GLY A 374 16.42 -8.34 -9.89
CA GLY A 374 16.97 -6.98 -9.98
C GLY A 374 17.64 -6.47 -8.71
N GLY A 375 17.38 -7.08 -7.55
CA GLY A 375 17.91 -6.62 -6.28
C GLY A 375 16.99 -6.88 -5.09
N THR A 376 17.23 -6.17 -3.99
CA THR A 376 16.38 -6.13 -2.79
C THR A 376 15.81 -4.74 -2.55
N MET A 377 14.63 -4.68 -1.95
CA MET A 377 13.95 -3.49 -1.48
C MET A 377 13.64 -3.62 0.02
N TRP A 378 13.64 -2.52 0.78
CA TRP A 378 13.42 -2.53 2.22
C TRP A 378 12.36 -1.52 2.68
N TRP A 379 11.41 -2.00 3.48
CA TRP A 379 10.39 -1.19 4.17
C TRP A 379 10.53 -1.30 5.69
N GLU A 380 10.91 -0.25 6.43
CA GLU A 380 11.54 0.99 5.94
C GLU A 380 12.84 1.30 6.73
N VAL A 381 13.71 2.11 6.12
CA VAL A 381 15.13 2.22 6.51
C VAL A 381 15.39 2.73 7.93
N SER A 382 14.45 3.44 8.56
CA SER A 382 14.57 3.91 9.94
C SER A 382 14.62 2.77 10.97
N GLN A 383 14.12 1.60 10.56
CA GLN A 383 13.90 0.46 11.43
C GLN A 383 15.04 -0.56 11.38
N ASP A 384 16.03 -0.35 10.50
CA ASP A 384 17.23 -1.18 10.46
C ASP A 384 18.15 -0.89 11.67
N ARG A 385 19.04 -1.84 11.94
CA ARG A 385 20.13 -1.66 12.90
C ARG A 385 21.31 -0.96 12.26
N THR A 386 22.11 -0.29 13.09
CA THR A 386 23.33 0.40 12.67
C THR A 386 24.62 -0.38 13.01
N ASP A 387 24.48 -1.52 13.69
CA ASP A 387 25.57 -2.45 14.01
C ASP A 387 25.69 -3.57 12.97
N ASP A 388 26.56 -4.55 13.25
CA ASP A 388 26.80 -5.72 12.38
C ASP A 388 25.55 -6.60 12.19
N SER A 389 24.42 -6.28 12.84
CA SER A 389 23.13 -6.92 12.61
C SER A 389 22.23 -6.12 11.66
N SER A 390 22.73 -5.10 10.96
CA SER A 390 22.01 -4.43 9.86
C SER A 390 21.60 -5.45 8.79
N LEU A 391 20.31 -5.49 8.43
CA LEU A 391 19.81 -6.36 7.37
C LEU A 391 20.24 -5.84 6.00
N ILE A 392 20.20 -4.51 5.80
CA ILE A 392 20.67 -3.88 4.56
C ILE A 392 22.17 -4.15 4.36
N GLY A 393 22.98 -3.95 5.40
CA GLY A 393 24.42 -4.23 5.38
C GLY A 393 24.72 -5.69 5.06
N THR A 394 24.05 -6.62 5.74
CA THR A 394 24.18 -8.07 5.50
C THR A 394 23.87 -8.44 4.05
N THR A 395 22.84 -7.83 3.46
CA THR A 395 22.50 -8.06 2.05
C THR A 395 23.56 -7.53 1.10
N VAL A 396 24.10 -6.33 1.34
CA VAL A 396 25.20 -5.78 0.53
C VAL A 396 26.45 -6.65 0.61
N ASP A 397 26.81 -7.14 1.79
CA ASP A 397 27.94 -8.06 1.96
C ASP A 397 27.70 -9.38 1.21
N THR A 398 26.47 -9.91 1.23
CA THR A 398 26.10 -11.10 0.45
C THR A 398 26.20 -10.87 -1.05
N TYR A 399 25.93 -9.65 -1.54
CA TYR A 399 26.16 -9.27 -2.93
C TYR A 399 27.65 -9.09 -3.29
N GLY A 400 28.56 -9.16 -2.32
CA GLY A 400 29.99 -8.96 -2.53
C GLY A 400 30.48 -7.53 -2.27
N GLY A 401 29.68 -6.72 -1.56
CA GLY A 401 30.04 -5.37 -1.12
C GLY A 401 29.57 -4.25 -2.06
N GLN A 402 29.76 -3.01 -1.63
CA GLN A 402 29.21 -1.81 -2.29
C GLN A 402 29.61 -1.66 -3.77
N SER A 403 30.80 -2.15 -4.17
CA SER A 403 31.28 -2.05 -5.55
C SER A 403 30.58 -2.98 -6.53
N THR A 404 29.84 -3.97 -6.05
CA THR A 404 29.09 -4.90 -6.91
C THR A 404 27.66 -4.43 -7.18
N LEU A 405 27.18 -3.43 -6.44
CA LEU A 405 25.86 -2.83 -6.60
C LEU A 405 25.75 -2.03 -7.91
N ASP A 406 24.53 -1.71 -8.33
CA ASP A 406 24.29 -0.81 -9.47
C ASP A 406 25.05 0.53 -9.33
N GLN A 407 25.95 0.79 -10.29
CA GLN A 407 26.81 1.97 -10.35
C GLN A 407 26.26 3.08 -11.26
N THR A 408 25.03 2.94 -11.77
CA THR A 408 24.40 3.95 -12.64
C THR A 408 24.33 5.29 -11.92
N LEU A 409 24.84 6.32 -12.58
CA LEU A 409 24.96 7.66 -12.02
C LEU A 409 23.58 8.33 -11.86
N ASN A 410 23.43 9.09 -10.78
CA ASN A 410 22.32 9.98 -10.54
C ASN A 410 22.42 11.31 -11.30
N HIS A 411 21.31 12.05 -11.31
CA HIS A 411 21.18 13.39 -11.86
C HIS A 411 21.46 14.44 -10.79
N LEU A 412 22.23 15.48 -11.13
CA LEU A 412 22.41 16.66 -10.27
C LEU A 412 21.95 17.96 -10.94
N ASN A 413 21.75 17.96 -12.27
CA ASN A 413 21.35 19.16 -12.99
C ASN A 413 19.82 19.27 -13.08
N TYR A 414 19.26 20.21 -12.31
CA TYR A 414 17.85 20.58 -12.34
C TYR A 414 17.72 22.07 -12.65
N SER A 415 18.22 22.48 -13.82
CA SER A 415 18.28 23.88 -14.25
C SER A 415 16.92 24.57 -14.35
N THR A 416 15.83 23.81 -14.35
CA THR A 416 14.44 24.31 -14.37
C THR A 416 13.78 24.38 -13.00
N SER A 417 14.45 23.94 -11.93
CA SER A 417 13.87 23.94 -10.58
C SER A 417 13.47 25.35 -10.17
N VAL A 418 12.30 25.49 -9.54
CA VAL A 418 11.85 26.76 -8.94
C VAL A 418 12.69 27.19 -7.73
N TYR A 419 13.45 26.28 -7.13
CA TYR A 419 14.26 26.58 -5.94
C TYR A 419 15.68 26.98 -6.33
N ASP A 420 16.09 28.18 -5.93
CA ASP A 420 17.34 28.83 -6.31
C ASP A 420 18.57 28.04 -5.85
N ASN A 421 18.59 27.60 -4.60
CA ASN A 421 19.67 26.80 -4.03
C ASN A 421 19.80 25.40 -4.66
N LEU A 422 18.68 24.72 -4.94
CA LEU A 422 18.69 23.42 -5.63
C LEU A 422 19.13 23.56 -7.08
N ARG A 423 18.61 24.57 -7.79
CA ARG A 423 18.99 24.89 -9.17
C ARG A 423 20.48 25.23 -9.29
N ALA A 424 21.06 25.86 -8.27
CA ALA A 424 22.49 26.12 -8.16
C ALA A 424 23.31 24.88 -7.73
N GLY A 425 22.66 23.79 -7.34
CA GLY A 425 23.29 22.53 -6.92
C GLY A 425 23.91 22.58 -5.51
N PHE A 426 23.42 23.45 -4.64
CA PHE A 426 23.93 23.68 -3.28
C PHE A 426 25.47 23.82 -3.25
N PRO A 427 26.04 24.84 -3.91
CA PRO A 427 27.48 24.98 -4.03
C PRO A 427 28.12 25.10 -2.64
N ALA A 428 29.23 24.38 -2.41
CA ALA A 428 29.96 24.30 -1.13
C ALA A 428 29.27 23.56 0.03
N GLU A 429 28.13 22.91 -0.17
CA GLU A 429 27.45 22.12 0.87
C GLU A 429 27.61 20.60 0.70
N SER A 430 27.67 19.88 1.83
CA SER A 430 27.70 18.42 1.95
C SER A 430 26.80 17.96 3.09
N VAL A 431 26.37 16.68 3.09
CA VAL A 431 25.62 16.10 4.21
C VAL A 431 26.43 16.26 5.50
N ALA A 432 25.86 16.92 6.51
CA ALA A 432 26.48 17.02 7.82
C ALA A 432 26.25 15.70 8.58
N ASN A 433 27.31 15.05 9.05
CA ASN A 433 27.17 13.91 9.95
C ASN A 433 26.52 14.41 11.26
N ILE A 434 25.25 14.08 11.46
CA ILE A 434 24.58 14.31 12.74
C ILE A 434 25.02 13.18 13.68
N THR A 435 26.16 13.34 14.34
CA THR A 435 26.39 12.61 15.60
C THR A 435 25.34 13.12 16.58
N ALA A 436 24.41 12.24 16.97
CA ALA A 436 23.42 12.53 18.00
C ALA A 436 24.10 13.19 19.21
N PRO A 437 23.60 14.32 19.74
CA PRO A 437 24.19 14.91 20.92
C PRO A 437 24.01 13.95 22.10
N SER A 438 25.13 13.48 22.67
CA SER A 438 25.15 12.87 23.99
C SER A 438 24.67 13.88 25.04
N THR A 439 23.77 13.43 25.89
CA THR A 439 23.13 14.17 26.99
C THR A 439 24.09 14.94 27.91
N SER A 440 23.78 16.21 28.21
CA SER A 440 23.55 16.71 29.58
C SER A 440 23.44 18.25 29.64
N THR A 441 22.68 18.69 30.65
CA THR A 441 22.56 20.03 31.27
C THR A 441 21.59 21.08 30.71
N THR A 442 20.48 21.18 31.47
CA THR A 442 19.93 22.39 32.10
C THR A 442 19.08 23.33 31.24
N ALA A 443 17.82 23.43 31.67
CA ALA A 443 16.86 24.45 31.26
C ALA A 443 17.47 25.86 31.21
N THR A 444 17.07 26.66 30.21
CA THR A 444 16.16 27.80 30.40
C THR A 444 16.01 28.61 29.10
N ALA A 445 14.77 29.04 28.85
CA ALA A 445 14.28 30.10 27.94
C ALA A 445 13.82 29.68 26.54
N THR A 446 12.52 29.36 26.45
CA THR A 446 11.69 29.39 25.23
C THR A 446 11.54 30.84 24.74
N PRO A 447 11.77 31.16 23.45
CA PRO A 447 11.51 32.49 22.92
C PRO A 447 9.99 32.75 22.82
N SER A 448 9.53 33.85 23.43
CA SER A 448 8.14 34.30 23.34
C SER A 448 7.89 35.06 22.03
N TRP A 449 6.97 34.56 21.20
CA TRP A 449 6.47 35.24 20.00
C TRP A 449 5.03 35.71 20.19
N THR A 450 4.71 36.91 19.69
CA THR A 450 3.36 37.50 19.73
C THR A 450 2.74 37.62 18.33
N SER A 451 1.47 37.18 18.24
CA SER A 451 0.37 37.70 17.42
C SER A 451 0.32 37.53 15.89
N SER A 452 0.90 36.48 15.29
CA SER A 452 0.46 36.06 13.95
C SER A 452 0.69 34.56 13.70
N VAL A 453 -0.20 33.72 14.24
CA VAL A 453 -0.31 32.29 13.88
C VAL A 453 -1.42 32.16 12.83
N THR A 454 -1.14 31.53 11.70
CA THR A 454 -2.14 31.23 10.66
C THR A 454 -3.11 30.16 11.17
N SER A 455 -4.41 30.30 10.86
CA SER A 455 -5.51 29.48 11.39
C SER A 455 -5.41 27.97 11.09
N SER A 456 -4.46 27.52 10.27
CA SER A 456 -4.25 26.12 9.90
C SER A 456 -3.42 25.30 10.91
N LEU A 457 -2.87 25.92 11.95
CA LEU A 457 -2.05 25.27 12.99
C LEU A 457 -2.58 25.49 14.42
N MET A 458 -3.82 25.96 14.55
CA MET A 458 -4.50 26.10 15.84
C MET A 458 -5.25 24.81 16.18
N GLU A 459 -5.23 24.41 17.45
CA GLU A 459 -6.07 23.31 17.92
C GLU A 459 -7.56 23.64 17.62
N PRO A 460 -8.39 22.66 17.20
CA PRO A 460 -9.80 22.92 16.95
C PRO A 460 -10.47 23.59 18.15
N SER A 461 -11.30 24.61 17.89
CA SER A 461 -12.04 25.36 18.92
C SER A 461 -11.21 26.24 19.86
N THR A 462 -9.92 26.52 19.60
CA THR A 462 -9.20 27.61 20.28
C THR A 462 -9.92 28.95 20.06
N VAL A 463 -10.12 29.72 21.14
CA VAL A 463 -10.94 30.95 21.09
C VAL A 463 -10.38 32.00 20.13
N PRO A 464 -11.26 32.71 19.38
CA PRO A 464 -10.87 33.90 18.64
C PRO A 464 -10.37 35.02 19.58
N GLY A 465 -9.37 35.80 19.14
CA GLY A 465 -8.84 36.93 19.92
C GLY A 465 -7.82 36.56 20.99
N CYS A 466 -7.25 35.36 20.93
CA CYS A 466 -6.10 34.99 21.74
C CYS A 466 -4.88 35.88 21.42
N THR A 467 -4.21 36.35 22.46
CA THR A 467 -3.07 37.30 22.36
C THR A 467 -1.71 36.62 22.59
N LYS A 468 -1.70 35.40 23.13
CA LYS A 468 -0.49 34.60 23.34
C LYS A 468 -0.78 33.10 23.19
N TYR A 469 0.11 32.40 22.49
CA TYR A 469 -0.03 30.99 22.16
C TYR A 469 1.12 30.17 22.74
N HIS A 470 0.85 28.90 23.01
CA HIS A 470 1.83 27.89 23.37
C HIS A 470 1.78 26.76 22.33
N LEU A 471 2.93 26.36 21.80
CA LEU A 471 3.05 25.20 20.92
C LEU A 471 3.12 23.96 21.81
N VAL A 472 2.15 23.06 21.66
CA VAL A 472 2.15 21.80 22.41
C VAL A 472 3.32 20.93 21.92
N VAL A 473 4.26 20.63 22.81
CA VAL A 473 5.40 19.73 22.58
C VAL A 473 5.30 18.46 23.42
N SER A 474 6.16 17.49 23.13
CA SER A 474 6.12 16.19 23.81
C SER A 474 6.41 16.35 25.30
N GLY A 475 5.54 15.77 26.14
CA GLY A 475 5.63 15.89 27.60
C GLY A 475 4.95 17.14 28.18
N ASP A 476 4.17 17.88 27.38
CA ASP A 476 3.27 18.89 27.91
C ASP A 476 2.01 18.26 28.53
N THR A 477 1.61 18.83 29.65
CA THR A 477 0.34 18.57 30.32
C THR A 477 -0.30 19.91 30.63
N CYS A 478 -1.61 19.96 30.81
CA CYS A 478 -2.23 21.23 31.18
C CYS A 478 -1.69 21.81 32.47
N GLN A 479 -1.39 21.00 33.48
CA GLN A 479 -0.77 21.50 34.71
C GLN A 479 0.59 22.16 34.45
N LYS A 480 1.36 21.64 33.49
CA LYS A 480 2.66 22.22 33.10
C LYS A 480 2.47 23.54 32.36
N ILE A 481 1.56 23.59 31.39
CA ILE A 481 1.23 24.81 30.61
C ILE A 481 0.62 25.88 31.53
N GLU A 482 -0.37 25.51 32.34
CA GLU A 482 -1.01 26.37 33.34
C GLU A 482 0.01 26.98 34.31
N SER A 483 0.94 26.17 34.82
CA SER A 483 2.01 26.64 35.70
C SER A 483 3.01 27.54 34.99
N GLU A 484 3.32 27.27 33.72
CA GLU A 484 4.26 28.04 32.91
C GLU A 484 3.72 29.44 32.59
N TYR A 485 2.42 29.57 32.32
CA TYR A 485 1.79 30.85 31.96
C TYR A 485 1.02 31.51 33.11
N GLY A 486 0.93 30.86 34.27
CA GLY A 486 0.25 31.39 35.45
C GLY A 486 -1.27 31.53 35.29
N ILE A 487 -1.89 30.58 34.58
CA ILE A 487 -3.33 30.59 34.24
C ILE A 487 -4.03 29.40 34.90
N THR A 488 -5.31 29.55 35.24
CA THR A 488 -6.10 28.47 35.84
C THR A 488 -6.59 27.48 34.80
N ASN A 489 -6.85 26.23 35.20
CA ASN A 489 -7.47 25.24 34.33
C ASN A 489 -8.81 25.74 33.75
N ALA A 490 -9.58 26.52 34.50
CA ALA A 490 -10.82 27.12 34.01
C ALA A 490 -10.58 28.14 32.88
N GLU A 491 -9.56 28.98 32.98
CA GLU A 491 -9.17 29.93 31.93
C GLU A 491 -8.61 29.20 30.70
N PHE A 492 -7.75 28.21 30.92
CA PHE A 492 -7.18 27.39 29.85
C PHE A 492 -8.27 26.63 29.07
N MET A 493 -9.24 26.04 29.78
CA MET A 493 -10.40 25.36 29.20
C MET A 493 -11.36 26.32 28.50
N GLN A 494 -11.53 27.53 29.02
CA GLN A 494 -12.34 28.55 28.38
C GLN A 494 -11.73 28.97 27.04
N TRP A 495 -10.40 29.00 26.94
CA TRP A 495 -9.70 29.38 25.72
C TRP A 495 -9.43 28.21 24.76
N ASN A 496 -9.38 26.97 25.28
CA ASN A 496 -9.12 25.74 24.55
C ASN A 496 -10.10 24.63 24.96
N PRO A 497 -11.40 24.78 24.65
CA PRO A 497 -12.44 23.84 25.09
C PRO A 497 -12.26 22.41 24.57
N TYR A 498 -11.47 22.20 23.50
CA TYR A 498 -11.19 20.89 22.90
C TYR A 498 -10.17 20.05 23.71
N SER A 499 -9.24 20.67 24.43
CA SER A 499 -8.19 19.97 25.17
C SER A 499 -8.75 19.09 26.30
N GLY A 500 -9.92 19.44 26.86
CA GLY A 500 -10.61 18.65 27.90
C GLY A 500 -10.06 18.87 29.31
N SER A 501 -10.85 18.59 30.36
CA SER A 501 -10.49 18.92 31.76
C SER A 501 -9.24 18.21 32.29
N THR A 502 -8.79 17.15 31.63
CA THR A 502 -7.55 16.42 31.92
C THR A 502 -6.48 16.57 30.84
N CYS A 503 -6.78 17.32 29.77
CA CYS A 503 -5.86 17.57 28.66
C CYS A 503 -5.38 16.34 27.91
N ALA A 504 -6.23 15.31 27.91
CA ALA A 504 -6.06 14.09 27.11
C ALA A 504 -6.06 14.37 25.60
N ASN A 505 -6.52 15.55 25.16
CA ASN A 505 -6.65 15.93 23.77
C ASN A 505 -5.71 17.09 23.37
N LEU A 506 -4.59 17.29 24.09
CA LEU A 506 -3.55 18.24 23.64
C LEU A 506 -2.85 17.70 22.40
N TRP A 507 -3.00 18.39 21.27
CA TRP A 507 -2.45 17.92 19.99
C TRP A 507 -1.00 18.35 19.84
N LEU A 508 -0.09 17.37 19.86
CA LEU A 508 1.33 17.60 19.63
C LEU A 508 1.55 18.32 18.29
N GLY A 509 2.27 19.44 18.33
CA GLY A 509 2.55 20.25 17.14
C GLY A 509 1.49 21.31 16.81
N TYR A 510 0.43 21.44 17.62
CA TYR A 510 -0.61 22.47 17.47
C TYR A 510 -0.48 23.56 18.52
N TYR A 511 -0.99 24.75 18.20
CA TYR A 511 -0.98 25.89 19.13
C TYR A 511 -2.27 25.96 19.96
N VAL A 512 -2.10 26.09 21.28
CA VAL A 512 -3.16 26.38 22.25
C VAL A 512 -3.07 27.81 22.76
N CYS A 513 -4.20 28.42 23.08
CA CYS A 513 -4.26 29.76 23.63
C CYS A 513 -3.89 29.78 25.11
N VAL A 514 -2.92 30.62 25.48
CA VAL A 514 -2.48 30.79 26.88
C VAL A 514 -2.68 32.23 27.38
N GLN A 515 -3.30 33.08 26.57
CA GLN A 515 -3.78 34.40 26.97
C GLN A 515 -4.95 34.86 26.09
N GLY A 516 -6.18 34.67 26.58
CA GLY A 516 -7.40 35.05 25.86
C GLY A 516 -7.68 36.57 25.83
N PRO A 517 -8.72 37.01 25.11
CA PRO A 517 -9.11 38.41 25.05
C PRO A 517 -9.60 38.93 26.41
N THR A 518 -9.11 40.09 26.84
CA THR A 518 -9.50 40.74 28.10
C THR A 518 -10.93 41.26 28.02
N THR A 519 -11.92 40.53 28.53
CA THR A 519 -13.27 41.06 28.72
C THR A 519 -13.37 41.77 30.06
N SER A 520 -13.34 43.10 30.01
CA SER A 520 -13.81 43.95 31.10
C SER A 520 -15.30 43.66 31.35
N ILE A 521 -15.61 43.19 32.55
CA ILE A 521 -16.97 43.01 33.04
C ILE A 521 -17.67 44.36 33.02
N SER A 522 -18.78 44.47 32.29
CA SER A 522 -19.80 45.48 32.54
C SER A 522 -21.17 44.87 32.32
N SER A 523 -21.88 44.76 33.43
CA SER A 523 -23.25 44.32 33.57
C SER A 523 -24.24 45.24 32.87
N SER A 524 -25.11 44.69 32.01
CA SER A 524 -26.47 45.23 31.85
C SER A 524 -27.42 44.18 31.28
N THR A 525 -28.59 44.15 31.91
CA THR A 525 -29.82 43.35 31.73
C THR A 525 -30.30 43.10 30.30
N PRO A 526 -31.07 42.01 30.06
CA PRO A 526 -31.62 41.69 28.75
C PRO A 526 -32.89 42.50 28.45
N VAL A 527 -32.98 43.06 27.24
CA VAL A 527 -34.21 43.61 26.67
C VAL A 527 -34.66 42.71 25.52
N THR A 528 -35.90 42.27 25.64
CA THR A 528 -36.65 41.40 24.73
C THR A 528 -37.03 42.11 23.44
N THR A 529 -36.81 41.47 22.29
CA THR A 529 -37.65 41.68 21.10
C THR A 529 -37.71 40.41 20.26
N SER A 530 -38.92 39.84 20.21
CA SER A 530 -39.30 38.65 19.46
C SER A 530 -39.19 38.85 17.95
N ALA A 531 -38.61 37.87 17.27
CA ALA A 531 -38.99 37.49 15.91
C ALA A 531 -39.04 35.96 15.84
N THR A 532 -40.23 35.45 15.55
CA THR A 532 -40.61 34.04 15.56
C THR A 532 -39.92 33.30 14.41
N ILE A 533 -38.93 32.45 14.74
CA ILE A 533 -38.37 31.44 13.84
C ILE A 533 -38.64 30.08 14.48
N LEU A 534 -39.19 29.16 13.68
CA LEU A 534 -39.35 27.75 14.03
C LEU A 534 -37.99 27.19 14.46
N THR A 535 -37.84 26.95 15.76
CA THR A 535 -36.63 26.42 16.37
C THR A 535 -36.49 24.95 16.04
N THR A 536 -35.67 24.58 15.05
CA THR A 536 -34.97 23.30 15.10
C THR A 536 -33.87 23.43 16.16
N ALA A 537 -33.84 22.53 17.14
CA ALA A 537 -32.81 22.51 18.16
C ALA A 537 -31.44 22.42 17.47
N ALA A 538 -30.46 23.20 17.94
CA ALA A 538 -29.10 23.13 17.43
C ALA A 538 -28.53 21.71 17.63
N PRO A 539 -27.75 21.18 16.68
CA PRO A 539 -27.16 19.85 16.79
C PRO A 539 -26.29 19.72 18.06
N PRO A 540 -26.32 18.57 18.75
CA PRO A 540 -25.46 18.31 19.91
C PRO A 540 -23.98 18.26 19.50
N SER A 541 -23.12 18.94 20.24
CA SER A 541 -21.68 19.04 19.96
C SER A 541 -20.86 18.09 20.85
N PRO A 542 -19.81 17.41 20.31
CA PRO A 542 -19.35 17.49 18.93
C PRO A 542 -20.18 16.61 17.98
N THR A 543 -20.66 17.17 16.88
CA THR A 543 -21.31 16.42 15.79
C THR A 543 -20.28 16.06 14.74
N GLU A 544 -20.33 14.84 14.20
CA GLU A 544 -19.40 14.40 13.18
C GLU A 544 -19.49 15.29 11.91
N PRO A 545 -18.37 15.59 11.22
CA PRO A 545 -18.40 16.43 10.04
C PRO A 545 -19.39 15.94 8.98
N ARG A 546 -20.02 16.88 8.27
CA ARG A 546 -21.01 16.60 7.21
C ARG A 546 -22.24 15.77 7.64
N THR A 547 -22.47 15.51 8.92
CA THR A 547 -23.79 15.07 9.40
C THR A 547 -24.84 16.12 9.03
N ILE A 548 -25.96 15.68 8.45
CA ILE A 548 -26.97 16.60 7.92
C ILE A 548 -27.54 17.51 9.01
N SER A 549 -27.70 18.80 8.69
CA SER A 549 -28.24 19.79 9.64
C SER A 549 -29.74 19.64 9.90
N SER A 550 -30.45 18.86 9.08
CA SER A 550 -31.89 18.58 9.20
C SER A 550 -32.19 17.32 10.02
N CYS A 551 -31.19 16.76 10.70
CA CYS A 551 -31.36 15.57 11.51
C CYS A 551 -32.32 15.81 12.69
N ALA A 552 -33.27 14.90 12.88
CA ALA A 552 -34.26 14.91 13.94
C ALA A 552 -33.76 14.25 15.25
N SER A 553 -32.81 13.32 15.18
CA SER A 553 -32.27 12.62 16.36
C SER A 553 -30.83 12.14 16.15
N TYR A 554 -30.01 12.23 17.20
CA TYR A 554 -28.59 11.91 17.16
C TYR A 554 -28.22 10.74 18.06
N HIS A 555 -27.18 10.00 17.68
CA HIS A 555 -26.55 8.96 18.48
C HIS A 555 -25.12 9.35 18.80
N LEU A 556 -24.74 9.31 20.09
CA LEU A 556 -23.35 9.46 20.51
C LEU A 556 -22.64 8.13 20.31
N VAL A 557 -21.64 8.10 19.43
CA VAL A 557 -20.83 6.91 19.17
C VAL A 557 -20.04 6.57 20.43
N VAL A 558 -20.21 5.35 20.96
CA VAL A 558 -19.46 4.83 22.10
C VAL A 558 -18.59 3.65 21.71
N SER A 559 -17.70 3.23 22.60
CA SER A 559 -16.72 2.17 22.33
C SER A 559 -17.44 0.86 22.02
N GLY A 560 -17.15 0.28 20.86
CA GLY A 560 -17.77 -0.96 20.37
C GLY A 560 -18.93 -0.76 19.39
N ASP A 561 -19.34 0.49 19.12
CA ASP A 561 -20.30 0.76 18.04
C ASP A 561 -19.68 0.57 16.65
N THR A 562 -20.50 0.09 15.73
CA THR A 562 -20.25 -0.03 14.29
C THR A 562 -21.45 0.55 13.55
N CYS A 563 -21.31 0.88 12.26
CA CYS A 563 -22.44 1.37 11.47
C CYS A 563 -23.55 0.31 11.42
N TYR A 564 -23.17 -0.96 11.24
CA TYR A 564 -24.12 -2.07 11.27
C TYR A 564 -24.85 -2.20 12.62
N SER A 565 -24.17 -2.01 13.76
CA SER A 565 -24.82 -2.10 15.06
C SER A 565 -25.74 -0.90 15.34
N ILE A 566 -25.41 0.28 14.84
CA ILE A 566 -26.22 1.49 14.95
C ILE A 566 -27.44 1.42 14.02
N GLU A 567 -27.25 1.06 12.76
CA GLU A 567 -28.31 0.84 11.76
C GLU A 567 -29.36 -0.15 12.29
N ASN A 568 -28.92 -1.30 12.80
CA ASN A 568 -29.81 -2.30 13.40
C ASN A 568 -30.51 -1.78 14.67
N LYS A 569 -29.81 -1.02 15.52
CA LYS A 569 -30.37 -0.47 16.76
C LYS A 569 -31.50 0.53 16.51
N TYR A 570 -31.40 1.31 15.44
CA TYR A 570 -32.37 2.35 15.11
C TYR A 570 -33.31 1.98 13.95
N GLY A 571 -33.13 0.81 13.34
CA GLY A 571 -33.95 0.33 12.21
C GLY A 571 -33.76 1.14 10.93
N ILE A 572 -32.54 1.62 10.67
CA ILE A 572 -32.19 2.51 9.56
C ILE A 572 -31.55 1.67 8.45
N THR A 573 -31.84 1.98 7.17
CA THR A 573 -31.16 1.32 6.05
C THR A 573 -29.74 1.87 5.89
N PRO A 574 -28.76 1.09 5.41
CA PRO A 574 -27.41 1.60 5.11
C PRO A 574 -27.43 2.79 4.13
N HIS A 575 -28.42 2.79 3.22
CA HIS A 575 -28.65 3.89 2.30
C HIS A 575 -29.02 5.18 3.06
N ASP A 576 -30.06 5.15 3.90
CA ASP A 576 -30.49 6.33 4.67
C ASP A 576 -29.42 6.80 5.65
N PHE A 577 -28.73 5.86 6.31
CA PHE A 577 -27.63 6.15 7.23
C PHE A 577 -26.47 6.89 6.53
N SER A 578 -26.10 6.46 5.33
CA SER A 578 -25.07 7.11 4.51
C SER A 578 -25.50 8.49 3.97
N GLN A 579 -26.79 8.69 3.70
CA GLN A 579 -27.30 10.01 3.27
C GLN A 579 -27.31 11.02 4.41
N TRP A 580 -27.55 10.58 5.64
CA TRP A 580 -27.59 11.47 6.81
C TRP A 580 -26.20 11.72 7.41
N ASN A 581 -25.25 10.81 7.19
CA ASN A 581 -23.88 10.90 7.70
C ASN A 581 -22.84 10.64 6.59
N PRO A 582 -22.78 11.47 5.55
CA PRO A 582 -21.94 11.24 4.37
C PRO A 582 -20.43 11.21 4.64
N TYR A 583 -19.96 11.66 5.81
CA TYR A 583 -18.54 11.61 6.17
C TYR A 583 -18.10 10.26 6.74
N ILE A 584 -19.02 9.51 7.37
CA ILE A 584 -18.75 8.18 7.95
C ILE A 584 -18.23 7.20 6.88
N GLY A 585 -18.71 7.35 5.64
CA GLY A 585 -18.38 6.47 4.52
C GLY A 585 -19.22 5.18 4.51
N SER A 586 -19.43 4.61 3.32
CA SER A 586 -20.19 3.35 3.15
C SER A 586 -19.47 2.12 3.73
N ASP A 587 -18.18 2.25 4.01
CA ASP A 587 -17.32 1.26 4.65
C ASP A 587 -17.25 1.45 6.18
N CYS A 588 -17.93 2.45 6.73
CA CYS A 588 -17.96 2.78 8.16
C CYS A 588 -16.61 3.22 8.78
N MET A 589 -15.61 3.53 7.97
CA MET A 589 -14.25 3.76 8.46
C MET A 589 -14.07 5.09 9.21
N ASN A 590 -15.02 6.02 9.07
CA ASN A 590 -14.96 7.32 9.73
C ASN A 590 -15.98 7.48 10.87
N LEU A 591 -16.50 6.39 11.46
CA LEU A 591 -17.39 6.47 12.63
C LEU A 591 -16.61 6.91 13.87
N TRP A 592 -16.73 8.18 14.28
CA TRP A 592 -15.85 8.77 15.31
C TRP A 592 -16.37 8.57 16.73
N LEU A 593 -15.59 7.86 17.56
CA LEU A 593 -15.87 7.69 18.99
C LEU A 593 -16.03 9.05 19.70
N GLY A 594 -17.13 9.22 20.43
CA GLY A 594 -17.41 10.46 21.17
C GLY A 594 -18.06 11.57 20.35
N PHE A 595 -18.40 11.33 19.08
CA PHE A 595 -19.14 12.27 18.23
C PHE A 595 -20.61 11.86 18.08
N TYR A 596 -21.46 12.87 17.89
CA TYR A 596 -22.87 12.68 17.57
C TYR A 596 -23.06 12.52 16.07
N ILE A 597 -23.77 11.48 15.66
CA ILE A 597 -24.16 11.21 14.27
C ILE A 597 -25.68 11.17 14.14
N CYS A 598 -26.19 11.42 12.94
CA CYS A 598 -27.63 11.41 12.68
C CYS A 598 -28.19 9.99 12.59
N VAL A 599 -29.22 9.70 13.38
CA VAL A 599 -29.94 8.40 13.34
C VAL A 599 -31.42 8.56 13.02
N GLN A 600 -31.87 9.78 12.71
CA GLN A 600 -33.23 10.02 12.22
C GLN A 600 -33.25 11.25 11.33
N GLY A 601 -33.44 11.08 10.03
CA GLY A 601 -33.58 12.18 9.07
C GLY A 601 -34.87 13.00 9.25
N PRO A 602 -35.06 14.08 8.47
CA PRO A 602 -36.24 14.93 8.57
C PRO A 602 -37.53 14.16 8.27
N THR A 603 -38.52 14.28 9.15
CA THR A 603 -39.84 13.65 8.98
C THR A 603 -40.57 14.27 7.79
N SER A 604 -40.50 13.62 6.64
CA SER A 604 -41.36 13.94 5.51
C SER A 604 -42.75 13.38 5.77
N SER A 605 -43.71 14.26 6.01
CA SER A 605 -45.12 13.93 5.88
C SER A 605 -45.36 13.33 4.48
N THR A 606 -46.00 12.16 4.50
CA THR A 606 -46.53 11.37 3.40
C THR A 606 -46.87 12.15 2.12
N SER A 607 -46.38 11.66 0.97
CA SER A 607 -47.13 11.63 -0.29
C SER A 607 -46.53 10.56 -1.21
N SER A 608 -47.26 9.45 -1.25
CA SER A 608 -47.11 8.28 -2.11
C SER A 608 -47.25 8.59 -3.61
N SER A 609 -46.45 7.93 -4.44
CA SER A 609 -46.85 7.32 -5.74
C SER A 609 -45.60 6.65 -6.35
N ALA A 610 -45.54 5.31 -6.36
CA ALA A 610 -46.12 4.40 -7.35
C ALA A 610 -45.17 4.13 -8.53
N PHE A 611 -44.84 2.84 -8.66
CA PHE A 611 -44.17 2.16 -9.77
C PHE A 611 -44.52 2.71 -11.15
N VAL A 612 -43.50 2.98 -11.98
CA VAL A 612 -43.61 2.87 -13.43
C VAL A 612 -42.32 2.26 -13.99
N THR A 613 -42.43 1.00 -14.41
CA THR A 613 -41.56 0.35 -15.40
C THR A 613 -41.55 1.14 -16.70
N SER A 614 -40.39 1.31 -17.34
CA SER A 614 -40.36 1.69 -18.75
C SER A 614 -39.27 0.95 -19.51
N SER A 615 -39.77 0.20 -20.47
CA SER A 615 -39.09 -0.69 -21.39
C SER A 615 -38.30 0.06 -22.47
N ALA A 616 -37.37 -0.69 -23.04
CA ALA A 616 -36.56 -0.38 -24.22
C ALA A 616 -37.37 0.11 -25.44
N ILE A 617 -36.72 0.98 -26.23
CA ILE A 617 -37.02 1.17 -27.66
C ILE A 617 -35.75 0.88 -28.43
N ALA A 618 -35.80 -0.18 -29.24
CA ALA A 618 -34.82 -0.55 -30.23
C ALA A 618 -35.02 0.24 -31.53
N ALA A 619 -33.93 0.54 -32.22
CA ALA A 619 -33.92 0.90 -33.64
C ALA A 619 -32.98 -0.05 -34.39
N SER A 620 -33.53 -0.71 -35.41
CA SER A 620 -32.92 -1.75 -36.24
C SER A 620 -32.30 -1.20 -37.53
N SER A 621 -31.26 -1.86 -38.05
CA SER A 621 -31.05 -2.13 -39.49
C SER A 621 -30.08 -3.33 -39.65
N SER A 622 -30.59 -4.52 -40.02
CA SER A 622 -30.65 -5.16 -41.35
C SER A 622 -29.47 -6.08 -41.73
N THR A 623 -29.65 -7.39 -41.43
CA THR A 623 -29.45 -8.64 -42.24
C THR A 623 -28.39 -8.73 -43.37
N PRO A 624 -27.77 -9.91 -43.68
CA PRO A 624 -28.49 -11.19 -43.84
C PRO A 624 -27.83 -12.51 -43.39
N ARG A 625 -28.72 -13.50 -43.30
CA ARG A 625 -28.61 -14.90 -42.90
C ARG A 625 -28.12 -15.80 -44.05
N THR A 626 -27.28 -16.78 -43.73
CA THR A 626 -27.19 -18.06 -44.47
C THR A 626 -27.10 -19.24 -43.48
N ILE A 627 -27.67 -20.37 -43.91
CA ILE A 627 -28.05 -21.60 -43.15
C ILE A 627 -26.90 -22.64 -43.21
N PRO A 628 -26.80 -23.59 -42.24
CA PRO A 628 -25.57 -24.31 -41.94
C PRO A 628 -25.41 -25.61 -42.74
N THR A 629 -24.16 -26.03 -42.95
CA THR A 629 -23.82 -27.35 -43.49
C THR A 629 -23.30 -28.26 -42.39
N LYS A 630 -24.01 -29.37 -42.20
CA LYS A 630 -23.73 -30.48 -41.29
C LYS A 630 -22.55 -31.29 -41.83
N THR A 631 -21.53 -31.54 -41.01
CA THR A 631 -20.55 -32.60 -41.27
C THR A 631 -20.27 -33.37 -39.99
N THR A 632 -20.51 -34.67 -40.07
CA THR A 632 -20.26 -35.69 -39.04
C THR A 632 -18.75 -35.93 -38.90
N PRO A 633 -18.17 -36.05 -37.69
CA PRO A 633 -16.86 -36.63 -37.51
C PRO A 633 -16.94 -38.11 -37.10
N THR A 634 -16.13 -38.92 -37.77
CA THR A 634 -15.74 -40.31 -37.46
C THR A 634 -14.72 -40.31 -36.31
N PRO A 635 -14.70 -41.34 -35.42
CA PRO A 635 -14.01 -41.23 -34.14
C PRO A 635 -12.50 -41.39 -34.29
N THR A 636 -11.76 -40.44 -33.73
CA THR A 636 -10.31 -40.55 -33.52
C THR A 636 -10.08 -40.52 -32.02
N THR A 637 -9.65 -41.65 -31.46
CA THR A 637 -9.19 -41.73 -30.08
C THR A 637 -7.89 -40.94 -29.93
N SER A 638 -7.96 -39.84 -29.20
CA SER A 638 -6.79 -39.04 -28.80
C SER A 638 -7.04 -38.60 -27.37
N SER A 639 -6.30 -39.18 -26.43
CA SER A 639 -6.36 -38.80 -25.02
C SER A 639 -5.69 -37.43 -24.86
N THR A 640 -6.49 -36.38 -24.83
CA THR A 640 -6.05 -35.04 -24.45
C THR A 640 -5.58 -35.07 -23.01
N ALA A 641 -4.39 -34.52 -22.73
CA ALA A 641 -3.92 -34.36 -21.36
C ALA A 641 -4.87 -33.41 -20.59
N PRO A 642 -5.06 -33.60 -19.28
CA PRO A 642 -5.90 -32.71 -18.47
C PRO A 642 -5.40 -31.26 -18.54
N PRO A 643 -6.29 -30.25 -18.56
CA PRO A 643 -5.91 -28.85 -18.50
C PRO A 643 -5.29 -28.51 -17.14
N SER A 644 -4.26 -27.65 -17.14
CA SER A 644 -3.51 -27.28 -15.94
C SER A 644 -3.72 -25.80 -15.60
N PRO A 645 -3.86 -25.42 -14.31
CA PRO A 645 -3.85 -26.33 -13.15
C PRO A 645 -5.21 -27.02 -12.95
N THR A 646 -5.21 -28.33 -12.72
CA THR A 646 -6.40 -29.06 -12.25
C THR A 646 -6.44 -29.02 -10.72
N GLU A 647 -7.63 -28.88 -10.14
CA GLU A 647 -7.79 -28.88 -8.68
C GLU A 647 -7.22 -30.18 -8.06
N PRO A 648 -6.56 -30.14 -6.88
CA PRO A 648 -5.98 -31.32 -6.28
C PRO A 648 -7.00 -32.46 -6.16
N ARG A 649 -6.57 -33.69 -6.44
CA ARG A 649 -7.40 -34.90 -6.36
C ARG A 649 -8.61 -34.94 -7.29
N THR A 650 -8.75 -34.03 -8.26
CA THR A 650 -9.68 -34.23 -9.38
C THR A 650 -9.38 -35.57 -10.06
N ILE A 651 -10.44 -36.34 -10.33
CA ILE A 651 -10.29 -37.71 -10.82
C ILE A 651 -9.55 -37.77 -12.16
N SER A 652 -8.66 -38.76 -12.30
CA SER A 652 -7.87 -38.93 -13.53
C SER A 652 -8.69 -39.39 -14.73
N THR A 653 -9.92 -39.88 -14.51
CA THR A 653 -10.86 -40.31 -15.55
C THR A 653 -11.78 -39.20 -16.03
N CYS A 654 -11.53 -37.95 -15.62
CA CYS A 654 -12.34 -36.82 -16.02
C CYS A 654 -12.27 -36.57 -17.53
N THR A 655 -13.43 -36.48 -18.17
CA THR A 655 -13.58 -36.25 -19.62
C THR A 655 -13.79 -34.78 -19.96
N ASP A 656 -14.38 -34.00 -19.04
CA ASP A 656 -14.75 -32.60 -19.26
C ASP A 656 -14.41 -31.75 -18.04
N TYR A 657 -13.87 -30.55 -18.28
CA TYR A 657 -13.40 -29.66 -17.23
C TYR A 657 -14.06 -28.29 -17.30
N HIS A 658 -14.23 -27.68 -16.13
CA HIS A 658 -14.69 -26.31 -15.97
C HIS A 658 -13.60 -25.52 -15.24
N LEU A 659 -13.16 -24.41 -15.83
CA LEU A 659 -12.28 -23.46 -15.15
C LEU A 659 -13.14 -22.63 -14.19
N VAL A 660 -12.87 -22.74 -12.89
CA VAL A 660 -13.55 -21.95 -11.86
C VAL A 660 -13.19 -20.48 -12.05
N VAL A 661 -14.19 -19.62 -12.26
CA VAL A 661 -14.03 -18.16 -12.38
C VAL A 661 -14.72 -17.43 -11.23
N SER A 662 -14.49 -16.11 -11.12
CA SER A 662 -15.04 -15.31 -10.02
C SER A 662 -16.57 -15.32 -10.05
N GLY A 663 -17.18 -15.60 -8.90
CA GLY A 663 -18.64 -15.74 -8.75
C GLY A 663 -19.15 -17.17 -8.94
N ASP A 664 -18.31 -18.13 -9.36
CA ASP A 664 -18.71 -19.54 -9.37
C ASP A 664 -18.81 -20.09 -7.95
N THR A 665 -19.87 -20.86 -7.73
CA THR A 665 -20.10 -21.73 -6.58
C THR A 665 -20.31 -23.16 -7.07
N CYS A 666 -20.11 -24.18 -6.23
CA CYS A 666 -20.40 -25.57 -6.59
C CYS A 666 -21.84 -25.71 -7.09
N TYR A 667 -22.79 -25.07 -6.40
CA TYR A 667 -24.18 -25.03 -6.82
C TYR A 667 -24.36 -24.45 -8.22
N SER A 668 -23.72 -23.32 -8.55
CA SER A 668 -23.83 -22.72 -9.87
C SER A 668 -23.20 -23.58 -10.98
N ILE A 669 -22.11 -24.29 -10.71
CA ILE A 669 -21.44 -25.20 -11.65
C ILE A 669 -22.31 -26.45 -11.86
N GLU A 670 -22.82 -27.04 -10.78
CA GLU A 670 -23.75 -28.17 -10.79
C GLU A 670 -24.98 -27.88 -11.65
N GLN A 671 -25.62 -26.72 -11.44
CA GLN A 671 -26.77 -26.29 -12.24
C GLN A 671 -26.41 -26.03 -13.71
N LYS A 672 -25.23 -25.44 -13.97
CA LYS A 672 -24.76 -25.11 -15.32
C LYS A 672 -24.51 -26.35 -16.17
N TYR A 673 -24.02 -27.43 -15.56
CA TYR A 673 -23.65 -28.66 -16.28
C TYR A 673 -24.63 -29.82 -16.04
N GLY A 674 -25.67 -29.63 -15.22
CA GLY A 674 -26.69 -30.64 -14.97
C GLY A 674 -26.18 -31.85 -14.20
N ILE A 675 -25.23 -31.65 -13.28
CA ILE A 675 -24.59 -32.69 -12.48
C ILE A 675 -25.02 -32.56 -11.02
N THR A 676 -25.16 -33.68 -10.30
CA THR A 676 -25.53 -33.65 -8.89
C THR A 676 -24.34 -33.29 -8.00
N ALA A 677 -24.59 -32.71 -6.82
CA ALA A 677 -23.55 -32.43 -5.83
C ALA A 677 -22.73 -33.69 -5.45
N ASN A 678 -23.36 -34.86 -5.43
CA ASN A 678 -22.65 -36.13 -5.18
C ASN A 678 -21.69 -36.45 -6.32
N GLN A 679 -22.12 -36.34 -7.57
CA GLN A 679 -21.25 -36.57 -8.74
C GLN A 679 -20.10 -35.55 -8.78
N PHE A 680 -20.40 -34.27 -8.53
CA PHE A 680 -19.39 -33.22 -8.54
C PHE A 680 -18.32 -33.43 -7.46
N ASN A 681 -18.73 -33.85 -6.25
CA ASN A 681 -17.81 -34.18 -5.16
C ASN A 681 -17.07 -35.50 -5.37
N GLU A 682 -17.69 -36.51 -5.97
CA GLU A 682 -17.01 -37.76 -6.35
C GLU A 682 -15.90 -37.51 -7.38
N TRP A 683 -16.12 -36.58 -8.30
CA TRP A 683 -15.13 -36.22 -9.33
C TRP A 683 -14.08 -35.21 -8.84
N ASN A 684 -14.42 -34.42 -7.81
CA ASN A 684 -13.56 -33.39 -7.21
C ASN A 684 -13.52 -33.51 -5.68
N PRO A 685 -12.97 -34.60 -5.13
CA PRO A 685 -13.02 -34.91 -3.70
C PRO A 685 -12.32 -33.88 -2.79
N TYR A 686 -11.50 -32.99 -3.35
CA TYR A 686 -10.83 -31.92 -2.60
C TYR A 686 -11.71 -30.68 -2.38
N VAL A 687 -12.68 -30.42 -3.27
CA VAL A 687 -13.67 -29.33 -3.15
C VAL A 687 -14.44 -29.42 -1.82
N GLY A 688 -14.74 -30.65 -1.41
CA GLY A 688 -15.44 -30.97 -0.17
C GLY A 688 -16.96 -30.79 -0.26
N SER A 689 -17.72 -31.55 0.54
CA SER A 689 -19.20 -31.60 0.48
C SER A 689 -19.89 -30.26 0.76
N GLU A 690 -19.21 -29.34 1.47
CA GLU A 690 -19.69 -27.99 1.77
C GLU A 690 -19.16 -26.94 0.78
N CYS A 691 -18.53 -27.34 -0.32
CA CYS A 691 -17.93 -26.45 -1.32
C CYS A 691 -16.83 -25.51 -0.78
N GLY A 692 -16.25 -25.82 0.39
CA GLY A 692 -15.31 -24.92 1.08
C GLY A 692 -13.93 -24.81 0.43
N SER A 693 -13.63 -25.63 -0.58
CA SER A 693 -12.32 -25.70 -1.24
C SER A 693 -12.40 -25.60 -2.77
N LEU A 694 -13.44 -24.98 -3.33
CA LEU A 694 -13.51 -24.70 -4.76
C LEU A 694 -12.50 -23.59 -5.13
N TRP A 695 -11.45 -23.92 -5.88
CA TRP A 695 -10.33 -22.99 -6.12
C TRP A 695 -10.49 -22.17 -7.40
N LEU A 696 -10.50 -20.85 -7.26
CA LEU A 696 -10.50 -19.92 -8.39
C LEU A 696 -9.30 -20.17 -9.31
N ALA A 697 -9.52 -20.15 -10.62
CA ALA A 697 -8.54 -20.40 -11.68
C ALA A 697 -7.97 -21.84 -11.74
N PHE A 698 -8.59 -22.80 -11.04
CA PHE A 698 -8.33 -24.23 -11.23
C PHE A 698 -9.42 -24.89 -12.06
N TYR A 699 -9.05 -25.93 -12.80
CA TYR A 699 -10.00 -26.76 -13.52
C TYR A 699 -10.57 -27.84 -12.60
N VAL A 700 -11.89 -27.89 -12.48
CA VAL A 700 -12.65 -28.96 -11.82
C VAL A 700 -13.32 -29.86 -12.85
N CYS A 701 -13.48 -31.12 -12.51
CA CYS A 701 -14.14 -32.09 -13.35
C CYS A 701 -15.66 -31.90 -13.35
N ILE A 702 -16.25 -31.85 -14.55
CA ILE A 702 -17.69 -31.74 -14.76
C ILE A 702 -18.26 -32.89 -15.61
N GLY A 703 -17.44 -33.87 -15.97
CA GLY A 703 -17.87 -35.06 -16.70
C GLY A 703 -16.89 -36.22 -16.54
N ALA A 704 -17.42 -37.42 -16.34
CA ALA A 704 -16.66 -38.67 -16.33
C ALA A 704 -17.51 -39.82 -16.90
N PRO A 705 -16.91 -40.92 -17.39
CA PRO A 705 -17.65 -42.05 -17.95
C PRO A 705 -18.57 -42.67 -16.89
N SER A 706 -19.84 -42.93 -17.24
CA SER A 706 -20.79 -43.57 -16.34
C SER A 706 -20.31 -44.97 -15.95
N THR A 707 -20.03 -45.20 -14.66
CA THR A 707 -19.89 -46.56 -14.13
C THR A 707 -21.29 -47.17 -14.02
N ASP A 708 -21.72 -47.86 -15.08
CA ASP A 708 -22.88 -48.75 -15.01
C ASP A 708 -22.55 -49.85 -13.99
N SER A 709 -22.98 -49.65 -12.75
CA SER A 709 -23.04 -50.72 -11.76
C SER A 709 -24.11 -51.69 -12.22
N GLY A 710 -23.70 -52.67 -13.02
CA GLY A 710 -24.51 -53.82 -13.36
C GLY A 710 -25.05 -54.45 -12.08
N SER A 711 -26.34 -54.26 -11.82
CA SER A 711 -27.05 -55.05 -10.82
C SER A 711 -27.03 -56.50 -11.29
N SER A 712 -26.20 -57.31 -10.63
CA SER A 712 -26.24 -58.75 -10.74
C SER A 712 -27.62 -59.23 -10.31
N SER A 713 -28.22 -60.06 -11.15
CA SER A 713 -29.52 -60.69 -10.97
C SER A 713 -29.73 -61.27 -9.56
N SER A 714 -30.82 -60.86 -8.90
CA SER A 714 -31.54 -61.75 -7.99
C SER A 714 -32.89 -62.08 -8.64
N ARG A 715 -32.96 -63.28 -9.23
CA ARG A 715 -34.23 -63.95 -9.53
C ARG A 715 -35.01 -64.10 -8.22
N LYS A 716 -36.21 -63.54 -8.17
CA LYS A 716 -37.35 -64.23 -7.56
C LYS A 716 -38.47 -64.22 -8.58
N GLY A 717 -38.67 -65.37 -9.21
CA GLY A 717 -39.90 -65.68 -9.89
C GLY A 717 -40.93 -66.18 -8.90
N TYR A 718 -42.19 -65.90 -9.24
CA TYR A 718 -43.40 -66.70 -8.97
C TYR A 718 -43.94 -66.82 -7.54
N LEU A 719 -45.12 -66.19 -7.33
CA LEU A 719 -46.43 -66.82 -7.06
C LEU A 719 -47.23 -66.05 -6.01
N GLY A 720 -48.49 -65.75 -6.33
CA GLY A 720 -49.52 -65.28 -5.39
C GLY A 720 -50.12 -63.94 -5.77
#